data_AF-A0A7V3HJG4-F1
#
_entry.id   AF-A0A7V3HJG4-F1
#
_cell.length_a   1.000
_cell.length_b   1.000
_cell.length_c   1.000
_cell.angle_alpha   90.00
_cell.angle_beta   90.00
_cell.angle_gamma   90.00
#
_symmetry.space_group_name_H-M   'P 1'
#
loop_
_entity.id
_entity.type
_entity.pdbx_description
1 polymer ?
#
loop_
_entity_poly.entity_id
_entity_poly.type
_entity_poly.pdbx_seq_one_letter_code
_entity_poly.pdbx_strand_id
1 'polypeptide(L)'
;MPRLRLPLLLAATSVGLVGALAILKPARTAMGVSLLALSAGLGFIATVPEKPPAFAQSLPLSSGTWRRILGFGLLISAALANLWAIKLFEIAQTPLPWLFYALSLLYFGLAFYILEEHPAVSPSAPKASSLALVLILLVAFFLRTYQIGEMPPGIYYDEACNALDALWAMSSGTYPAFFEACNGRGPLLIYSLSLALRLLGKEPLALRLVPIFYGLAGIVAFYLLLKLVDEKLALAGAFLLGIMRWHFHFSRVVFDAITVPFFAPLSLYFLWRGFLRGRRTDFLLAGFAAGWGFMGYAAFRLFPILALVSFAPALFKGQIRRTITAFLIFLTAFLLASAPILSYATHHPDSFLHRSRQVYLLRFHPQQTWPEAIKSNVQTTLLMFHQRGDFNPRHNLPDAPMLDPITGALMVVGIGICLRRALDWRYGLMLLWLILFLQPGIWSIEAPQALRNIGVVTAVAFMAALPLKEVASAGPRFLSRGLVGLLMLSALALNAHTYFFRQAKDLRVFYAFYGLETTAGKIISSLGPSYRFYSIYANDPTVLFLLPPGIDLRFLDSFEHIPLREETDRDIVYLVDPRYDPPPEVFLHWYPEAKVQEIPNPSGQTMLRLIQVQKEEVNGSMGLRSLPQNAGEEGSLFIPETGFYTLKLNGPPSAKLNIAGAEGALSLKGGEEVSHWFIKGWHDLRLEGTGQIEIYGGKLAGIVPKELLNLNPAFQSGLTGYYYRGTEWSGEPVFARIDPFIAFRWHIQPLPAPFSVEWKGFLKIGKPGYYGFALLSNSPSSLEIDGQQILETSSDLRREAQVYLSQGKHKVRVRFKEPGGYTAIYLYWKPPGESFEVLPPQVLEPLWGERWSDW
;
A
#
# COMPACT_ATOMS: atom_id res chain seq x y z
N MET A 1 -10.29 -36.83 -39.21
CA MET A 1 -10.01 -35.86 -38.11
C MET A 1 -9.08 -34.70 -38.49
N PRO A 2 -7.96 -34.85 -39.23
CA PRO A 2 -7.03 -33.73 -39.48
C PRO A 2 -7.66 -32.52 -40.20
N ARG A 3 -8.56 -32.79 -41.16
CA ARG A 3 -9.24 -31.74 -41.96
C ARG A 3 -10.22 -30.87 -41.15
N LEU A 4 -10.75 -31.35 -40.03
CA LEU A 4 -11.71 -30.62 -39.18
C LEU A 4 -11.03 -29.88 -38.01
N ARG A 5 -9.74 -30.13 -37.76
CA ARG A 5 -9.02 -29.60 -36.60
C ARG A 5 -8.94 -28.07 -36.59
N LEU A 6 -8.53 -27.46 -37.71
CA LEU A 6 -8.43 -26.02 -37.82
C LEU A 6 -9.80 -25.33 -37.72
N PRO A 7 -10.85 -25.76 -38.46
CA PRO A 7 -12.21 -25.23 -38.29
C PRO A 7 -12.72 -25.28 -36.84
N LEU A 8 -12.49 -26.41 -36.14
CA LEU A 8 -12.92 -26.56 -34.75
C LEU A 8 -12.17 -25.61 -33.80
N LEU A 9 -10.85 -25.41 -33.99
CA LEU A 9 -10.07 -24.45 -33.21
C LEU A 9 -10.54 -23.00 -33.44
N LEU A 10 -10.79 -22.63 -34.70
CA LEU A 10 -11.31 -21.31 -35.03
C LEU A 10 -12.72 -21.08 -34.45
N ALA A 11 -13.58 -22.10 -34.50
CA ALA A 11 -14.89 -22.06 -33.86
C ALA A 11 -14.77 -21.94 -32.34
N ALA A 12 -13.89 -22.72 -31.71
CA ALA A 12 -13.63 -22.67 -30.27
C ALA A 12 -13.18 -21.28 -29.83
N THR A 13 -12.21 -20.68 -30.53
CA THR A 13 -11.73 -19.32 -30.24
C THR A 13 -12.82 -18.28 -30.48
N SER A 14 -13.59 -18.38 -31.56
CA SER A 14 -14.66 -17.41 -31.87
C SER A 14 -15.80 -17.46 -30.85
N VAL A 15 -16.28 -18.65 -30.51
CA VAL A 15 -17.30 -18.87 -29.45
C VAL A 15 -16.75 -18.40 -28.11
N GLY A 16 -15.48 -18.66 -27.81
CA GLY A 16 -14.81 -18.20 -26.60
C GLY A 16 -14.76 -16.68 -26.50
N LEU A 17 -14.43 -15.98 -27.60
CA LEU A 17 -14.43 -14.51 -27.66
C LEU A 17 -15.82 -13.93 -27.43
N VAL A 18 -16.85 -14.49 -28.07
CA VAL A 18 -18.24 -14.05 -27.84
C VAL A 18 -18.65 -14.30 -26.39
N GLY A 19 -18.29 -15.46 -25.82
CA GLY A 19 -18.52 -15.78 -24.42
C GLY A 19 -17.82 -14.81 -23.47
N ALA A 20 -16.55 -14.52 -23.71
CA ALA A 20 -15.74 -13.59 -22.94
C ALA A 20 -16.27 -12.14 -23.02
N LEU A 21 -16.83 -11.72 -24.16
CA LEU A 21 -17.47 -10.40 -24.28
C LEU A 21 -18.87 -10.39 -23.65
N ALA A 22 -19.61 -11.49 -23.74
CA ALA A 22 -20.94 -11.59 -23.15
C ALA A 22 -20.88 -11.57 -21.62
N ILE A 23 -19.94 -12.29 -21.02
CA ILE A 23 -19.82 -12.41 -19.56
C ILE A 23 -19.45 -11.08 -18.88
N LEU A 24 -18.85 -10.12 -19.60
CA LEU A 24 -18.58 -8.77 -19.08
C LEU A 24 -19.85 -8.04 -18.64
N LYS A 25 -21.01 -8.38 -19.20
CA LYS A 25 -22.30 -7.79 -18.82
C LYS A 25 -22.97 -8.67 -17.76
N PRO A 26 -23.23 -8.17 -16.53
CA PRO A 26 -23.85 -8.97 -15.46
C PRO A 26 -25.15 -9.66 -15.89
N ALA A 27 -25.99 -8.99 -16.68
CA ALA A 27 -27.24 -9.53 -17.22
C ALA A 27 -27.06 -10.72 -18.19
N ARG A 28 -25.83 -10.96 -18.68
CA ARG A 28 -25.50 -12.02 -19.65
C ARG A 28 -24.52 -13.05 -19.09
N THR A 29 -24.29 -13.07 -17.77
CA THR A 29 -23.32 -13.95 -17.12
C THR A 29 -23.55 -15.42 -17.47
N ALA A 30 -24.79 -15.92 -17.32
CA ALA A 30 -25.12 -17.31 -17.61
C ALA A 30 -24.84 -17.69 -19.08
N MET A 31 -25.22 -16.82 -20.03
CA MET A 31 -24.93 -17.02 -21.45
C MET A 31 -23.42 -17.05 -21.72
N GLY A 32 -22.67 -16.10 -21.14
CA GLY A 32 -21.22 -16.04 -21.26
C GLY A 32 -20.54 -17.30 -20.74
N VAL A 33 -20.93 -17.78 -19.55
CA VAL A 33 -20.42 -19.03 -18.96
C VAL A 33 -20.71 -20.23 -19.87
N SER A 34 -21.93 -20.35 -20.39
CA SER A 34 -22.29 -21.45 -21.31
C SER A 34 -21.47 -21.45 -22.60
N LEU A 35 -21.24 -20.27 -23.19
CA LEU A 35 -20.41 -20.13 -24.39
C LEU A 35 -18.93 -20.46 -24.10
N LEU A 36 -18.40 -20.05 -22.95
CA LEU A 36 -17.06 -20.43 -22.51
C LEU A 36 -16.94 -21.95 -22.30
N ALA A 37 -17.94 -22.58 -21.68
CA ALA A 37 -17.97 -24.03 -21.52
C ALA A 37 -17.99 -24.77 -22.88
N LEU A 38 -18.81 -24.28 -23.83
CA LEU A 38 -18.84 -24.80 -25.20
C LEU A 38 -17.48 -24.63 -25.89
N SER A 39 -16.83 -23.48 -25.73
CA SER A 39 -15.50 -23.19 -26.26
C SER A 39 -14.43 -24.17 -25.74
N ALA A 40 -14.44 -24.48 -24.43
CA ALA A 40 -13.58 -25.52 -23.85
C ALA A 40 -13.87 -26.90 -24.43
N GLY A 41 -15.15 -27.26 -24.57
CA GLY A 41 -15.59 -28.52 -25.20
C GLY A 41 -15.10 -28.67 -26.63
N LEU A 42 -15.19 -27.61 -27.45
CA LEU A 42 -14.65 -27.60 -28.81
C LEU A 42 -13.12 -27.75 -28.83
N GLY A 43 -12.40 -27.09 -27.92
CA GLY A 43 -10.94 -27.26 -27.76
C GLY A 43 -10.55 -28.70 -27.40
N PHE A 44 -11.33 -29.34 -26.53
CA PHE A 44 -11.16 -30.76 -26.17
C PHE A 44 -11.34 -31.68 -27.38
N ILE A 45 -12.40 -31.47 -28.18
CA ILE A 45 -12.70 -32.29 -29.37
C ILE A 45 -11.69 -32.06 -30.49
N ALA A 46 -11.23 -30.82 -30.69
CA ALA A 46 -10.26 -30.47 -31.73
C ALA A 46 -8.87 -31.10 -31.50
N THR A 47 -8.60 -31.60 -30.30
CA THR A 47 -7.27 -32.04 -29.87
C THR A 47 -7.17 -33.56 -29.83
N VAL A 48 -6.03 -34.07 -30.26
CA VAL A 48 -5.66 -35.49 -30.13
C VAL A 48 -4.73 -35.66 -28.92
N PRO A 49 -4.87 -36.75 -28.14
CA PRO A 49 -3.93 -37.10 -27.08
C PRO A 49 -2.50 -37.17 -27.60
N GLU A 50 -1.57 -36.66 -26.81
CA GLU A 50 -0.14 -36.83 -27.05
C GLU A 50 0.40 -37.91 -26.11
N LYS A 51 1.33 -38.73 -26.61
CA LYS A 51 2.05 -39.66 -25.75
C LYS A 51 3.03 -38.86 -24.88
N PRO A 52 3.07 -39.09 -23.56
CA PRO A 52 4.03 -38.42 -22.70
C PRO A 52 5.46 -38.77 -23.13
N PRO A 53 6.41 -37.82 -23.04
CA PRO A 53 7.80 -38.09 -23.36
C PRO A 53 8.36 -39.21 -22.47
N ALA A 54 9.32 -39.96 -23.01
CA ALA A 54 10.07 -40.94 -22.24
C ALA A 54 10.95 -40.23 -21.21
N PHE A 55 11.02 -40.79 -20.01
CA PHE A 55 11.97 -40.35 -19.01
C PHE A 55 13.34 -40.98 -19.27
N ALA A 56 14.42 -40.28 -18.94
CA ALA A 56 15.75 -40.87 -18.98
C ALA A 56 15.82 -42.15 -18.11
N GLN A 57 16.68 -43.10 -18.44
CA GLN A 57 16.67 -44.40 -17.76
C GLN A 57 17.52 -44.43 -16.49
N SER A 58 18.52 -43.54 -16.37
CA SER A 58 19.47 -43.54 -15.26
C SER A 58 19.88 -42.12 -14.85
N LEU A 59 20.60 -42.03 -13.72
CA LEU A 59 21.25 -40.82 -13.19
C LEU A 59 22.75 -41.11 -13.06
N PRO A 60 23.54 -41.00 -14.14
CA PRO A 60 24.94 -41.43 -14.15
C PRO A 60 25.77 -40.70 -13.07
N LEU A 61 26.78 -41.39 -12.56
CA LEU A 61 27.78 -40.89 -11.62
C LEU A 61 29.14 -40.93 -12.30
N SER A 62 29.97 -39.93 -12.00
CA SER A 62 31.38 -39.92 -12.38
C SER A 62 32.05 -41.25 -12.03
N SER A 63 32.77 -41.80 -13.01
CA SER A 63 33.56 -43.02 -12.87
C SER A 63 34.87 -42.82 -12.08
N GLY A 64 35.38 -41.59 -11.97
CA GLY A 64 36.66 -41.29 -11.32
C GLY A 64 36.62 -41.30 -9.79
N THR A 65 37.44 -42.13 -9.14
CA THR A 65 37.52 -42.28 -7.67
C THR A 65 37.84 -40.97 -6.95
N TRP A 66 38.79 -40.17 -7.45
CA TRP A 66 39.13 -38.88 -6.83
C TRP A 66 37.98 -37.88 -6.87
N ARG A 67 37.20 -37.86 -7.97
CA ARG A 67 36.01 -36.99 -8.11
C ARG A 67 34.94 -37.38 -7.09
N ARG A 68 34.79 -38.67 -6.83
CA ARG A 68 33.87 -39.17 -5.79
C ARG A 68 34.31 -38.73 -4.40
N ILE A 69 35.57 -38.96 -4.04
CA ILE A 69 36.11 -38.55 -2.72
C ILE A 69 35.95 -37.04 -2.51
N LEU A 70 36.41 -36.23 -3.47
CA LEU A 70 36.31 -34.77 -3.39
C LEU A 70 34.85 -34.31 -3.36
N GLY A 71 34.00 -34.86 -4.22
CA GLY A 71 32.59 -34.52 -4.28
C GLY A 71 31.85 -34.84 -2.97
N PHE A 72 32.05 -36.03 -2.39
CA PHE A 72 31.46 -36.37 -1.09
C PHE A 72 32.03 -35.53 0.05
N GLY A 73 33.33 -35.22 0.03
CA GLY A 73 33.94 -34.29 0.99
C GLY A 73 33.26 -32.92 0.96
N LEU A 74 33.02 -32.37 -0.24
CA LEU A 74 32.31 -31.10 -0.41
C LEU A 74 30.85 -31.18 0.05
N LEU A 75 30.15 -32.31 -0.08
CA LEU A 75 28.79 -32.48 0.48
C LEU A 75 28.80 -32.42 2.01
N ILE A 76 29.78 -33.04 2.66
CA ILE A 76 29.94 -32.97 4.12
C ILE A 76 30.25 -31.53 4.53
N SER A 77 31.18 -30.85 3.85
CA SER A 77 31.49 -29.45 4.09
C SER A 77 30.28 -28.54 3.91
N ALA A 78 29.44 -28.79 2.89
CA ALA A 78 28.20 -28.07 2.68
C ALA A 78 27.23 -28.23 3.85
N ALA A 79 27.02 -29.47 4.31
CA ALA A 79 26.15 -29.76 5.44
C ALA A 79 26.64 -29.10 6.73
N LEU A 80 27.94 -29.21 7.04
CA LEU A 80 28.54 -28.56 8.20
C LEU A 80 28.42 -27.04 8.14
N ALA A 81 28.72 -26.43 6.99
CA ALA A 81 28.59 -24.99 6.79
C ALA A 81 27.14 -24.52 6.98
N ASN A 82 26.15 -25.29 6.51
CA ASN A 82 24.73 -24.96 6.69
C ASN A 82 24.28 -25.08 8.14
N LEU A 83 24.68 -26.13 8.86
CA LEU A 83 24.42 -26.30 10.29
C LEU A 83 25.02 -25.14 11.11
N TRP A 84 26.24 -24.73 10.77
CA TRP A 84 26.87 -23.55 11.36
C TRP A 84 26.10 -22.27 11.04
N ALA A 85 25.66 -22.08 9.79
CA ALA A 85 24.84 -20.93 9.42
C ALA A 85 23.54 -20.86 10.24
N ILE A 86 22.81 -21.97 10.37
CA ILE A 86 21.57 -22.06 11.16
C ILE A 86 21.84 -21.67 12.62
N LYS A 87 22.86 -22.26 13.25
CA LYS A 87 23.23 -21.93 14.63
C LYS A 87 23.64 -20.47 14.79
N LEU A 88 24.31 -19.90 13.79
CA LEU A 88 24.69 -18.48 13.82
C LEU A 88 23.48 -17.56 13.66
N PHE A 89 22.48 -17.91 12.85
CA PHE A 89 21.24 -17.13 12.73
C PHE A 89 20.46 -17.02 14.04
N GLU A 90 20.56 -18.02 14.92
CA GLU A 90 19.93 -18.01 16.26
C GLU A 90 20.61 -17.04 17.22
N ILE A 91 21.89 -16.74 17.03
CA ILE A 91 22.72 -16.00 17.99
C ILE A 91 23.05 -14.59 17.46
N ALA A 92 23.13 -14.42 16.13
CA ALA A 92 23.58 -13.19 15.50
C ALA A 92 22.88 -12.95 14.16
N GLN A 93 22.32 -11.75 13.99
CA GLN A 93 21.75 -11.29 12.72
C GLN A 93 22.81 -10.48 11.94
N THR A 94 24.01 -11.02 11.75
CA THR A 94 25.12 -10.32 11.06
C THR A 94 25.35 -10.90 9.64
N PRO A 95 26.25 -10.32 8.82
CA PRO A 95 26.61 -10.91 7.53
C PRO A 95 27.26 -12.31 7.62
N LEU A 96 27.78 -12.70 8.79
CA LEU A 96 28.53 -13.95 8.97
C LEU A 96 27.68 -15.22 8.74
N PRO A 97 26.48 -15.41 9.35
CA PRO A 97 25.60 -16.53 9.01
C PRO A 97 25.30 -16.64 7.51
N TRP A 98 25.08 -15.51 6.83
CA TRP A 98 24.85 -15.48 5.38
C TRP A 98 26.06 -15.94 4.57
N LEU A 99 27.29 -15.64 5.02
CA LEU A 99 28.51 -16.14 4.39
C LEU A 99 28.60 -17.67 4.49
N PHE A 100 28.37 -18.25 5.67
CA PHE A 100 28.35 -19.71 5.85
C PHE A 100 27.24 -20.37 5.03
N TYR A 101 26.07 -19.75 4.96
CA TYR A 101 24.98 -20.18 4.10
C TYR A 101 25.40 -20.16 2.62
N ALA A 102 26.00 -19.07 2.13
CA ALA A 102 26.48 -18.98 0.75
C ALA A 102 27.55 -20.03 0.44
N LEU A 103 28.50 -20.25 1.35
CA LEU A 103 29.50 -21.32 1.24
C LEU A 103 28.84 -22.71 1.19
N SER A 104 27.79 -22.94 1.97
CA SER A 104 27.05 -24.21 1.93
C SER A 104 26.45 -24.49 0.56
N LEU A 105 25.82 -23.48 -0.07
CA LEU A 105 25.24 -23.61 -1.40
C LEU A 105 26.31 -23.82 -2.47
N LEU A 106 27.43 -23.09 -2.36
CA LEU A 106 28.58 -23.21 -3.25
C LEU A 106 29.19 -24.61 -3.20
N TYR A 107 29.51 -25.12 -2.01
CA TYR A 107 30.07 -26.46 -1.83
C TYR A 107 29.12 -27.54 -2.32
N PHE A 108 27.82 -27.40 -2.05
CA PHE A 108 26.82 -28.35 -2.53
C PHE A 108 26.72 -28.35 -4.06
N GLY A 109 26.69 -27.17 -4.69
CA GLY A 109 26.71 -27.03 -6.15
C GLY A 109 27.98 -27.62 -6.78
N LEU A 110 29.16 -27.30 -6.23
CA LEU A 110 30.45 -27.78 -6.71
C LEU A 110 30.58 -29.30 -6.58
N ALA A 111 30.07 -29.89 -5.48
CA ALA A 111 30.05 -31.33 -5.29
C ALA A 111 29.33 -32.04 -6.45
N PHE A 112 28.13 -31.58 -6.81
CA PHE A 112 27.36 -32.18 -7.91
C PHE A 112 27.99 -31.92 -9.28
N TYR A 113 28.61 -30.76 -9.48
CA TYR A 113 29.38 -30.49 -10.69
C TYR A 113 30.54 -31.48 -10.85
N ILE A 114 31.24 -31.83 -9.78
CA ILE A 114 32.37 -32.79 -9.80
C ILE A 114 31.89 -34.24 -9.91
N LEU A 115 30.78 -34.58 -9.26
CA LEU A 115 30.20 -35.93 -9.23
C LEU A 115 29.47 -36.32 -10.52
N GLU A 116 29.14 -35.36 -11.38
CA GLU A 116 28.46 -35.58 -12.65
C GLU A 116 29.44 -35.49 -13.85
N GLU A 117 29.25 -36.36 -14.85
CA GLU A 117 30.00 -36.26 -16.10
C GLU A 117 29.35 -35.22 -17.02
N HIS A 118 30.12 -34.19 -17.40
CA HIS A 118 29.66 -33.16 -18.33
C HIS A 118 30.15 -33.50 -19.74
N PRO A 119 29.26 -33.83 -20.69
CA PRO A 119 29.65 -33.90 -22.08
C PRO A 119 30.08 -32.51 -22.58
N ALA A 120 31.08 -32.47 -23.46
CA ALA A 120 31.54 -31.22 -24.07
C ALA A 120 30.35 -30.48 -24.72
N VAL A 121 30.09 -29.26 -24.25
CA VAL A 121 29.06 -28.40 -24.84
C VAL A 121 29.68 -27.66 -26.01
N SER A 122 29.34 -28.07 -27.23
CA SER A 122 29.61 -27.23 -28.41
C SER A 122 28.77 -25.96 -28.29
N PRO A 123 29.36 -24.76 -28.31
CA PRO A 123 28.57 -23.55 -28.51
C PRO A 123 27.87 -23.69 -29.87
N SER A 124 26.54 -23.49 -29.87
CA SER A 124 25.75 -23.48 -31.09
C SER A 124 25.33 -22.04 -31.38
N ALA A 125 25.36 -21.64 -32.65
CA ALA A 125 24.95 -20.31 -33.06
C ALA A 125 23.51 -19.99 -32.60
N PRO A 126 23.19 -18.73 -32.27
CA PRO A 126 21.85 -18.33 -31.87
C PRO A 126 20.84 -18.66 -32.99
N LYS A 127 19.78 -19.40 -32.64
CA LYS A 127 18.71 -19.77 -33.58
C LYS A 127 17.74 -18.59 -33.76
N ALA A 128 16.94 -18.58 -34.84
CA ALA A 128 15.91 -17.57 -35.09
C ALA A 128 14.91 -17.39 -33.92
N SER A 129 14.67 -18.43 -33.12
CA SER A 129 13.85 -18.36 -31.91
C SER A 129 14.48 -17.56 -30.78
N SER A 130 15.81 -17.43 -30.74
CA SER A 130 16.51 -16.53 -29.82
C SER A 130 16.22 -15.07 -30.16
N LEU A 131 16.18 -14.71 -31.44
CA LEU A 131 15.83 -13.35 -31.88
C LEU A 131 14.38 -12.99 -31.51
N ALA A 132 13.44 -13.91 -31.76
CA ALA A 132 12.03 -13.70 -31.38
C ALA A 132 11.86 -13.51 -29.86
N LEU A 133 12.58 -14.27 -29.04
CA LEU A 133 12.58 -14.08 -27.58
C LEU A 133 13.13 -12.70 -27.20
N VAL A 134 14.23 -12.24 -27.83
CA VAL A 134 14.77 -10.90 -27.58
C VAL A 134 13.73 -9.82 -27.89
N LEU A 135 13.02 -9.92 -29.02
CA LEU A 135 11.94 -8.98 -29.36
C LEU A 135 10.81 -9.00 -28.33
N ILE A 136 10.40 -10.18 -27.86
CA ILE A 136 9.41 -10.34 -26.78
C ILE A 136 9.88 -9.64 -25.50
N LEU A 137 11.15 -9.84 -25.12
CA LEU A 137 11.73 -9.22 -23.94
C LEU A 137 11.86 -7.70 -24.09
N LEU A 138 12.13 -7.18 -25.28
CA LEU A 138 12.15 -5.74 -25.54
C LEU A 138 10.76 -5.13 -25.37
N VAL A 139 9.71 -5.76 -25.91
CA VAL A 139 8.32 -5.33 -25.70
C VAL A 139 7.96 -5.39 -24.20
N ALA A 140 8.30 -6.50 -23.53
CA ALA A 140 8.03 -6.69 -22.11
C ALA A 140 8.78 -5.67 -21.24
N PHE A 141 10.02 -5.33 -21.60
CA PHE A 141 10.85 -4.33 -20.93
C PHE A 141 10.26 -2.93 -21.13
N PHE A 142 9.86 -2.59 -22.35
CA PHE A 142 9.20 -1.31 -22.65
C PHE A 142 7.92 -1.14 -21.82
N LEU A 143 7.03 -2.15 -21.78
CA LEU A 143 5.81 -2.10 -20.95
C LEU A 143 6.09 -1.96 -19.44
N ARG A 144 7.28 -2.31 -18.98
CA ARG A 144 7.69 -2.22 -17.57
C ARG A 144 8.41 -0.93 -17.23
N THR A 145 9.02 -0.26 -18.20
CA THR A 145 9.85 0.94 -17.99
C THR A 145 9.20 2.21 -18.53
N TYR A 146 8.29 2.11 -19.49
CA TYR A 146 7.53 3.25 -19.99
C TYR A 146 6.78 3.94 -18.85
N GLN A 147 7.01 5.25 -18.67
CA GLN A 147 6.46 6.06 -17.58
C GLN A 147 6.69 5.48 -16.17
N ILE A 148 7.78 4.74 -15.93
CA ILE A 148 8.06 4.14 -14.62
C ILE A 148 8.37 5.15 -13.52
N GLY A 149 8.52 6.44 -13.81
CA GLY A 149 8.59 7.51 -12.81
C GLY A 149 7.21 8.05 -12.39
N GLU A 150 6.21 7.92 -13.27
CA GLU A 150 4.87 8.49 -13.12
C GLU A 150 3.79 7.44 -12.81
N MET A 151 3.99 6.20 -13.24
CA MET A 151 3.05 5.09 -13.04
C MET A 151 3.79 3.85 -12.49
N PRO A 152 3.42 3.32 -11.31
CA PRO A 152 2.36 3.77 -10.42
C PRO A 152 2.54 5.22 -9.91
N PRO A 153 1.43 5.92 -9.60
CA PRO A 153 1.41 7.37 -9.29
C PRO A 153 2.11 7.76 -7.99
N GLY A 154 2.36 6.80 -7.10
CA GLY A 154 3.11 7.00 -5.88
C GLY A 154 3.92 5.77 -5.49
N ILE A 155 4.52 5.86 -4.30
CA ILE A 155 5.16 4.73 -3.61
C ILE A 155 4.18 4.31 -2.53
N TYR A 156 3.60 3.12 -2.67
CA TYR A 156 2.65 2.65 -1.68
C TYR A 156 3.37 2.35 -0.34
N TYR A 157 2.66 2.49 0.78
CA TYR A 157 3.14 2.19 2.14
C TYR A 157 4.00 0.92 2.23
N ASP A 158 3.54 -0.22 1.69
CA ASP A 158 4.29 -1.48 1.77
C ASP A 158 5.61 -1.42 0.95
N GLU A 159 5.63 -0.69 -0.17
CA GLU A 159 6.84 -0.46 -0.96
C GLU A 159 7.85 0.38 -0.17
N ALA A 160 7.37 1.44 0.47
CA ALA A 160 8.18 2.30 1.32
C ALA A 160 8.71 1.55 2.55
N CYS A 161 7.88 0.74 3.21
CA CYS A 161 8.31 -0.18 4.26
C CYS A 161 9.43 -1.11 3.79
N ASN A 162 9.27 -1.76 2.62
CA ASN A 162 10.31 -2.65 2.07
C ASN A 162 11.63 -1.91 1.83
N ALA A 163 11.54 -0.66 1.37
CA ALA A 163 12.71 0.18 1.13
C ALA A 163 13.38 0.64 2.45
N LEU A 164 12.59 1.03 3.45
CA LEU A 164 13.10 1.43 4.77
C LEU A 164 13.75 0.25 5.51
N ASP A 165 13.17 -0.94 5.45
CA ASP A 165 13.78 -2.18 5.99
C ASP A 165 15.11 -2.48 5.28
N ALA A 166 15.17 -2.28 3.95
CA ALA A 166 16.39 -2.47 3.18
C ALA A 166 17.49 -1.47 3.56
N LEU A 167 17.14 -0.20 3.80
CA LEU A 167 18.06 0.84 4.28
C LEU A 167 18.51 0.57 5.72
N TRP A 168 17.57 0.22 6.61
CA TRP A 168 17.84 -0.12 8.01
C TRP A 168 18.80 -1.30 8.12
N ALA A 169 18.61 -2.37 7.33
CA ALA A 169 19.49 -3.53 7.35
C ALA A 169 20.93 -3.15 6.98
N MET A 170 21.10 -2.27 5.98
CA MET A 170 22.41 -1.78 5.58
C MET A 170 23.06 -0.86 6.62
N SER A 171 22.30 0.06 7.21
CA SER A 171 22.83 1.05 8.14
C SER A 171 23.10 0.49 9.53
N SER A 172 22.28 -0.46 10.00
CA SER A 172 22.44 -1.10 11.30
C SER A 172 23.47 -2.23 11.29
N GLY A 173 23.79 -2.79 10.12
CA GLY A 173 24.59 -4.00 10.00
C GLY A 173 23.82 -5.29 10.38
N THR A 174 22.49 -5.19 10.53
CA THR A 174 21.61 -6.29 10.93
C THR A 174 20.91 -6.91 9.71
N TYR A 175 21.11 -8.21 9.50
CA TYR A 175 20.61 -8.97 8.35
C TYR A 175 19.76 -10.17 8.81
N PRO A 176 18.48 -9.95 9.15
CA PRO A 176 17.61 -11.01 9.67
C PRO A 176 17.11 -11.96 8.58
N ALA A 177 16.95 -13.24 8.92
CA ALA A 177 16.38 -14.25 8.00
C ALA A 177 14.87 -14.04 7.72
N PHE A 178 14.19 -13.20 8.50
CA PHE A 178 12.80 -12.82 8.32
C PHE A 178 12.58 -11.40 8.87
N PHE A 179 11.86 -10.56 8.14
CA PHE A 179 11.58 -9.19 8.55
C PHE A 179 10.17 -9.12 9.15
N GLU A 180 10.07 -8.93 10.46
CA GLU A 180 8.78 -8.92 11.19
C GLU A 180 7.95 -7.65 10.90
N ALA A 181 8.61 -6.54 10.65
CA ALA A 181 7.97 -5.25 10.35
C ALA A 181 7.02 -5.34 9.14
N CYS A 182 6.02 -4.46 9.14
CA CYS A 182 4.95 -4.35 8.15
C CYS A 182 4.40 -5.70 7.64
N ASN A 183 3.90 -6.52 8.57
CA ASN A 183 3.18 -7.79 8.35
C ASN A 183 4.02 -9.05 8.04
N GLY A 184 5.33 -9.07 8.32
CA GLY A 184 6.14 -10.28 8.23
C GLY A 184 6.48 -10.71 6.80
N ARG A 185 7.73 -10.55 6.39
CA ARG A 185 8.18 -10.73 5.00
C ARG A 185 9.46 -11.56 4.89
N GLY A 186 9.55 -12.32 3.80
CA GLY A 186 10.75 -13.05 3.43
C GLY A 186 11.89 -12.11 3.01
N PRO A 187 13.15 -12.51 3.21
CA PRO A 187 14.30 -11.62 3.04
C PRO A 187 14.66 -11.33 1.58
N LEU A 188 14.16 -12.14 0.64
CA LEU A 188 14.63 -12.17 -0.74
C LEU A 188 14.45 -10.84 -1.48
N LEU A 189 13.25 -10.26 -1.41
CA LEU A 189 12.97 -8.97 -2.03
C LEU A 189 13.77 -7.85 -1.35
N ILE A 190 13.79 -7.84 -0.01
CA ILE A 190 14.40 -6.77 0.78
C ILE A 190 15.90 -6.69 0.52
N TYR A 191 16.61 -7.81 0.46
CA TYR A 191 18.05 -7.78 0.14
C TYR A 191 18.34 -7.45 -1.33
N SER A 192 17.42 -7.80 -2.24
CA SER A 192 17.53 -7.34 -3.63
C SER A 192 17.37 -5.81 -3.70
N LEU A 193 16.49 -5.23 -2.87
CA LEU A 193 16.35 -3.78 -2.72
C LEU A 193 17.59 -3.15 -2.06
N SER A 194 18.16 -3.77 -1.02
CA SER A 194 19.40 -3.29 -0.40
C SER A 194 20.52 -3.17 -1.44
N LEU A 195 20.68 -4.19 -2.30
CA LEU A 195 21.66 -4.13 -3.38
C LEU A 195 21.35 -3.02 -4.39
N ALA A 196 20.09 -2.89 -4.83
CA ALA A 196 19.71 -1.86 -5.79
C ALA A 196 19.90 -0.44 -5.23
N LEU A 197 19.49 -0.19 -3.99
CA LEU A 197 19.65 1.09 -3.30
C LEU A 197 21.12 1.42 -3.04
N ARG A 198 21.96 0.43 -2.75
CA ARG A 198 23.41 0.63 -2.60
C ARG A 198 24.09 1.00 -3.90
N LEU A 199 23.65 0.46 -5.04
CA LEU A 199 24.26 0.69 -6.35
C LEU A 199 23.74 1.97 -7.03
N LEU A 200 22.46 2.29 -6.85
CA LEU A 200 21.76 3.35 -7.60
C LEU A 200 21.29 4.52 -6.74
N GLY A 201 21.42 4.43 -5.41
CA GLY A 201 20.98 5.46 -4.47
C GLY A 201 19.53 5.33 -4.00
N LYS A 202 19.14 6.22 -3.08
CA LYS A 202 17.81 6.29 -2.45
C LYS A 202 16.80 6.94 -3.40
N GLU A 203 16.44 6.23 -4.46
CA GLU A 203 15.54 6.75 -5.51
C GLU A 203 14.40 5.77 -5.85
N PRO A 204 13.19 6.26 -6.21
CA PRO A 204 12.06 5.39 -6.56
C PRO A 204 12.36 4.46 -7.74
N LEU A 205 13.19 4.90 -8.69
CA LEU A 205 13.60 4.09 -9.84
C LEU A 205 14.41 2.88 -9.40
N ALA A 206 15.32 3.04 -8.43
CA ALA A 206 16.14 1.94 -7.92
C ALA A 206 15.28 0.81 -7.34
N LEU A 207 14.21 1.17 -6.61
CA LEU A 207 13.25 0.22 -6.07
C LEU A 207 12.52 -0.54 -7.20
N ARG A 208 12.03 0.19 -8.21
CA ARG A 208 11.20 -0.36 -9.29
C ARG A 208 11.98 -1.30 -10.22
N LEU A 209 13.30 -1.17 -10.33
CA LEU A 209 14.12 -2.09 -11.14
C LEU A 209 14.15 -3.52 -10.61
N VAL A 210 13.99 -3.73 -9.30
CA VAL A 210 14.00 -5.07 -8.67
C VAL A 210 12.82 -5.94 -9.12
N PRO A 211 11.54 -5.53 -8.98
CA PRO A 211 10.41 -6.31 -9.49
C PRO A 211 10.42 -6.42 -11.03
N ILE A 212 10.96 -5.43 -11.75
CA ILE A 212 11.14 -5.50 -13.22
C ILE A 212 12.08 -6.66 -13.58
N PHE A 213 13.22 -6.77 -12.87
CA PHE A 213 14.15 -7.87 -13.05
C PHE A 213 13.48 -9.23 -12.85
N TYR A 214 12.77 -9.42 -11.72
CA TYR A 214 12.06 -10.67 -11.46
C TYR A 214 10.98 -10.97 -12.51
N GLY A 215 10.23 -9.95 -12.95
CA GLY A 215 9.23 -10.11 -14.01
C GLY A 215 9.84 -10.56 -15.35
N LEU A 216 10.95 -9.96 -15.77
CA LEU A 216 11.63 -10.32 -17.02
C LEU A 216 12.31 -11.69 -16.93
N ALA A 217 12.97 -11.97 -15.80
CA ALA A 217 13.57 -13.27 -15.52
C ALA A 217 12.50 -14.38 -15.49
N GLY A 218 11.31 -14.08 -14.97
CA GLY A 218 10.15 -14.98 -15.00
C GLY A 218 9.67 -15.32 -16.40
N ILE A 219 9.65 -14.35 -17.32
CA ILE A 219 9.33 -14.62 -18.74
C ILE A 219 10.35 -15.58 -19.35
N VAL A 220 11.65 -15.40 -19.05
CA VAL A 220 12.72 -16.29 -19.54
C VAL A 220 12.58 -17.69 -18.94
N ALA A 221 12.40 -17.79 -17.63
CA ALA A 221 12.20 -19.07 -16.95
C ALA A 221 11.00 -19.84 -17.51
N PHE A 222 9.90 -19.12 -17.76
CA PHE A 222 8.71 -19.71 -18.36
C PHE A 222 8.93 -20.13 -19.82
N TYR A 223 9.58 -19.30 -20.64
CA TYR A 223 9.99 -19.68 -22.00
C TYR A 223 10.80 -20.98 -22.00
N LEU A 224 11.79 -21.09 -21.10
CA LEU A 224 12.64 -22.28 -20.98
C LEU A 224 11.82 -23.52 -20.60
N LEU A 225 10.90 -23.41 -19.65
CA LEU A 225 9.97 -24.49 -19.28
C LEU A 225 9.16 -24.95 -20.49
N LEU A 226 8.52 -24.02 -21.20
CA LEU A 226 7.65 -24.35 -22.34
C LEU A 226 8.44 -24.89 -23.54
N LYS A 227 9.70 -24.48 -23.71
CA LYS A 227 10.58 -24.97 -24.77
C LYS A 227 10.89 -26.46 -24.65
N LEU A 228 10.76 -27.03 -23.44
CA LEU A 228 10.83 -28.49 -23.23
C LEU A 228 9.62 -29.23 -23.84
N VAL A 229 8.53 -28.52 -24.12
CA VAL A 229 7.32 -29.05 -24.76
C VAL A 229 7.33 -28.76 -26.26
N ASP A 230 7.36 -27.47 -26.62
CA ASP A 230 7.32 -27.02 -28.01
C ASP A 230 7.81 -25.57 -28.11
N GLU A 231 8.58 -25.24 -29.15
CA GLU A 231 9.19 -23.92 -29.30
C GLU A 231 8.18 -22.82 -29.66
N LYS A 232 7.13 -23.12 -30.44
CA LYS A 232 6.08 -22.14 -30.76
C LYS A 232 5.23 -21.86 -29.53
N LEU A 233 4.94 -22.90 -28.74
CA LEU A 233 4.27 -22.76 -27.45
C LEU A 233 5.07 -21.86 -26.50
N ALA A 234 6.40 -22.03 -26.46
CA ALA A 234 7.28 -21.20 -25.66
C ALA A 234 7.25 -19.73 -26.06
N LEU A 235 7.33 -19.42 -27.36
CA LEU A 235 7.26 -18.04 -27.85
C LEU A 235 5.89 -17.41 -27.58
N ALA A 236 4.80 -18.13 -27.84
CA ALA A 236 3.45 -17.65 -27.58
C ALA A 236 3.21 -17.41 -26.07
N GLY A 237 3.62 -18.35 -25.22
CA GLY A 237 3.49 -18.23 -23.76
C GLY A 237 4.34 -17.10 -23.18
N ALA A 238 5.59 -16.94 -23.64
CA ALA A 238 6.46 -15.85 -23.23
C ALA A 238 5.88 -14.48 -23.61
N PHE A 239 5.36 -14.35 -24.85
CA PHE A 239 4.69 -13.12 -25.27
C PHE A 239 3.46 -12.83 -24.42
N LEU A 240 2.54 -13.79 -24.28
CA LEU A 240 1.30 -13.59 -23.50
C LEU A 240 1.60 -13.25 -22.04
N LEU A 241 2.55 -13.92 -21.39
CA LEU A 241 2.98 -13.58 -20.02
C LEU A 241 3.64 -12.20 -19.95
N GLY A 242 4.41 -11.82 -20.99
CA GLY A 242 5.08 -10.53 -21.08
C GLY A 242 4.12 -9.35 -21.18
N ILE A 243 3.03 -9.52 -21.93
CA ILE A 243 2.00 -8.48 -22.19
C ILE A 243 0.80 -8.53 -21.23
N MET A 244 0.66 -9.60 -20.43
CA MET A 244 -0.44 -9.74 -19.49
C MET A 244 -0.37 -8.64 -18.44
N ARG A 245 -1.38 -7.77 -18.39
CA ARG A 245 -1.47 -6.66 -17.44
C ARG A 245 -1.29 -7.09 -16.01
N TRP A 246 -1.90 -8.21 -15.62
CA TRP A 246 -1.73 -8.78 -14.28
C TRP A 246 -0.24 -9.02 -13.94
N HIS A 247 0.51 -9.67 -14.83
CA HIS A 247 1.92 -9.95 -14.59
C HIS A 247 2.79 -8.69 -14.65
N PHE A 248 2.60 -7.82 -15.66
CA PHE A 248 3.48 -6.65 -15.75
C PHE A 248 3.19 -5.57 -14.71
N HIS A 249 1.94 -5.44 -14.23
CA HIS A 249 1.57 -4.57 -13.10
C HIS A 249 2.40 -4.91 -11.86
N PHE A 250 2.42 -6.18 -11.43
CA PHE A 250 3.20 -6.59 -10.25
C PHE A 250 4.72 -6.62 -10.49
N SER A 251 5.17 -6.52 -11.74
CA SER A 251 6.60 -6.27 -12.03
C SER A 251 6.97 -4.79 -12.06
N ARG A 252 6.05 -3.87 -11.75
CA ARG A 252 6.28 -2.41 -11.63
C ARG A 252 6.08 -1.89 -10.21
N VAL A 253 5.63 -2.75 -9.30
CA VAL A 253 5.34 -2.46 -7.89
C VAL A 253 6.27 -3.31 -7.03
N VAL A 254 6.79 -2.75 -5.94
CA VAL A 254 7.78 -3.38 -5.06
C VAL A 254 7.09 -4.35 -4.08
N PHE A 255 6.38 -5.33 -4.63
CA PHE A 255 5.76 -6.44 -3.90
C PHE A 255 6.54 -7.73 -4.15
N ASP A 256 6.68 -8.54 -3.10
CA ASP A 256 7.42 -9.80 -3.13
C ASP A 256 6.73 -10.86 -3.99
N ALA A 257 5.43 -10.71 -4.22
CA ALA A 257 4.58 -11.56 -5.04
C ALA A 257 5.15 -11.89 -6.43
N ILE A 258 5.86 -10.95 -7.09
CA ILE A 258 6.45 -11.17 -8.42
C ILE A 258 7.58 -12.22 -8.43
N THR A 259 8.13 -12.57 -7.25
CA THR A 259 9.11 -13.66 -7.15
C THR A 259 8.50 -15.03 -7.49
N VAL A 260 7.20 -15.23 -7.26
CA VAL A 260 6.49 -16.49 -7.57
C VAL A 260 6.51 -16.85 -9.06
N PRO A 261 6.07 -15.97 -9.99
CA PRO A 261 6.12 -16.25 -11.42
C PRO A 261 7.55 -16.31 -11.99
N PHE A 262 8.59 -16.06 -11.19
CA PHE A 262 9.98 -16.37 -11.55
C PHE A 262 10.43 -17.75 -11.05
N PHE A 263 10.40 -17.98 -9.74
CA PHE A 263 10.98 -19.18 -9.15
C PHE A 263 10.19 -20.46 -9.45
N ALA A 264 8.86 -20.37 -9.58
CA ALA A 264 8.02 -21.53 -9.83
C ALA A 264 8.28 -22.14 -11.23
N PRO A 265 8.25 -21.37 -12.34
CA PRO A 265 8.58 -21.94 -13.64
C PRO A 265 10.06 -22.30 -13.77
N LEU A 266 10.96 -21.60 -13.09
CA LEU A 266 12.39 -21.94 -13.09
C LEU A 266 12.64 -23.30 -12.43
N SER A 267 12.03 -23.55 -11.28
CA SER A 267 12.14 -24.84 -10.58
C SER A 267 11.52 -25.97 -11.41
N LEU A 268 10.32 -25.78 -11.98
CA LEU A 268 9.74 -26.79 -12.87
C LEU A 268 10.54 -26.99 -14.15
N TYR A 269 11.17 -25.96 -14.71
CA TYR A 269 12.03 -26.09 -15.88
C TYR A 269 13.16 -27.08 -15.61
N PHE A 270 13.91 -26.87 -14.52
CA PHE A 270 15.00 -27.76 -14.16
C PHE A 270 14.48 -29.16 -13.78
N LEU A 271 13.36 -29.24 -13.07
CA LEU A 271 12.76 -30.52 -12.69
C LEU A 271 12.36 -31.35 -13.93
N TRP A 272 11.66 -30.74 -14.88
CA TRP A 272 11.23 -31.38 -16.12
C TRP A 272 12.43 -31.75 -16.99
N ARG A 273 13.41 -30.84 -17.10
CA ARG A 273 14.66 -31.08 -17.83
C ARG A 273 15.42 -32.26 -17.22
N GLY A 274 15.47 -32.38 -15.89
CA GLY A 274 16.08 -33.49 -15.17
C GLY A 274 15.37 -34.83 -15.43
N PHE A 275 14.04 -34.84 -15.48
CA PHE A 275 13.30 -36.05 -15.86
C PHE A 275 13.60 -36.51 -17.28
N LEU A 276 13.73 -35.57 -18.22
CA LEU A 276 14.01 -35.82 -19.63
C LEU A 276 15.48 -36.18 -19.90
N ARG A 277 16.43 -35.52 -19.23
CA ARG A 277 17.89 -35.68 -19.48
C ARG A 277 18.59 -36.64 -18.54
N GLY A 278 18.03 -36.93 -17.37
CA GLY A 278 18.67 -37.80 -16.39
C GLY A 278 19.84 -37.17 -15.64
N ARG A 279 19.92 -35.84 -15.57
CA ARG A 279 21.01 -35.14 -14.87
C ARG A 279 20.68 -34.87 -13.41
N ARG A 280 21.68 -35.01 -12.54
CA ARG A 280 21.56 -34.75 -11.10
C ARG A 280 21.56 -33.26 -10.78
N THR A 281 22.40 -32.50 -11.48
CA THR A 281 22.44 -31.03 -11.38
C THR A 281 21.09 -30.38 -11.68
N ASP A 282 20.29 -30.97 -12.57
CA ASP A 282 18.93 -30.48 -12.85
C ASP A 282 18.01 -30.58 -11.61
N PHE A 283 18.03 -31.70 -10.88
CA PHE A 283 17.22 -31.84 -9.66
C PHE A 283 17.74 -30.95 -8.52
N LEU A 284 19.05 -30.73 -8.43
CA LEU A 284 19.66 -29.79 -7.50
C LEU A 284 19.23 -28.35 -7.79
N LEU A 285 19.34 -27.91 -9.05
CA LEU A 285 18.95 -26.55 -9.46
C LEU A 285 17.44 -26.32 -9.29
N ALA A 286 16.64 -27.37 -9.53
CA ALA A 286 15.20 -27.33 -9.24
C ALA A 286 14.93 -27.10 -7.74
N GLY A 287 15.66 -27.80 -6.86
CA GLY A 287 15.54 -27.65 -5.41
C GLY A 287 16.01 -26.29 -4.91
N PHE A 288 17.14 -25.77 -5.40
CA PHE A 288 17.60 -24.42 -5.07
C PHE A 288 16.61 -23.33 -5.52
N ALA A 289 16.08 -23.42 -6.74
CA ALA A 289 15.06 -22.48 -7.21
C ALA A 289 13.79 -22.55 -6.35
N ALA A 290 13.37 -23.75 -5.93
CA ALA A 290 12.24 -23.92 -5.01
C ALA A 290 12.53 -23.35 -3.61
N GLY A 291 13.73 -23.56 -3.07
CA GLY A 291 14.12 -23.10 -1.74
C GLY A 291 14.24 -21.57 -1.67
N TRP A 292 14.83 -20.94 -2.69
CA TRP A 292 14.84 -19.47 -2.79
C TRP A 292 13.44 -18.89 -3.04
N GLY A 293 12.61 -19.54 -3.86
CA GLY A 293 11.20 -19.17 -3.99
C GLY A 293 10.46 -19.22 -2.65
N PHE A 294 10.78 -20.20 -1.79
CA PHE A 294 10.21 -20.35 -0.45
C PHE A 294 10.62 -19.22 0.52
N MET A 295 11.76 -18.56 0.28
CA MET A 295 12.20 -17.35 0.98
C MET A 295 11.55 -16.06 0.46
N GLY A 296 10.75 -16.14 -0.61
CA GLY A 296 10.00 -15.04 -1.18
C GLY A 296 8.59 -14.95 -0.62
N TYR A 297 7.61 -14.74 -1.50
CA TYR A 297 6.22 -14.50 -1.13
C TYR A 297 5.53 -15.73 -0.53
N ALA A 298 4.64 -15.49 0.44
CA ALA A 298 3.92 -16.54 1.17
C ALA A 298 3.11 -17.48 0.26
N ALA A 299 2.56 -17.03 -0.87
CA ALA A 299 1.83 -17.92 -1.79
C ALA A 299 2.72 -19.01 -2.41
N PHE A 300 4.04 -18.81 -2.46
CA PHE A 300 4.99 -19.84 -2.93
C PHE A 300 4.99 -21.07 -2.02
N ARG A 301 4.51 -20.98 -0.78
CA ARG A 301 4.46 -22.10 0.17
C ARG A 301 3.59 -23.28 -0.32
N LEU A 302 2.75 -23.10 -1.35
CA LEU A 302 2.01 -24.18 -2.02
C LEU A 302 2.82 -24.88 -3.13
N PHE A 303 3.89 -24.25 -3.64
CA PHE A 303 4.73 -24.81 -4.69
C PHE A 303 5.35 -26.18 -4.34
N PRO A 304 5.83 -26.44 -3.10
CA PRO A 304 6.34 -27.76 -2.74
C PRO A 304 5.36 -28.90 -3.05
N ILE A 305 4.05 -28.69 -2.89
CA ILE A 305 3.02 -29.69 -3.24
C ILE A 305 3.06 -29.99 -4.75
N LEU A 306 3.11 -28.95 -5.59
CA LEU A 306 3.21 -29.11 -7.05
C LEU A 306 4.51 -29.82 -7.46
N ALA A 307 5.63 -29.47 -6.84
CA ALA A 307 6.91 -30.11 -7.07
C ALA A 307 6.89 -31.59 -6.69
N LEU A 308 6.29 -31.95 -5.54
CA LEU A 308 6.13 -33.34 -5.09
C LEU A 308 5.30 -34.17 -6.07
N VAL A 309 4.13 -33.65 -6.48
CA VAL A 309 3.25 -34.36 -7.44
C VAL A 309 3.95 -34.57 -8.80
N SER A 310 4.89 -33.70 -9.17
CA SER A 310 5.67 -33.85 -10.40
C SER A 310 6.53 -35.11 -10.46
N PHE A 311 6.84 -35.77 -9.33
CA PHE A 311 7.58 -37.04 -9.28
C PHE A 311 6.68 -38.27 -9.49
N ALA A 312 5.36 -38.16 -9.25
CA ALA A 312 4.44 -39.30 -9.31
C ALA A 312 4.44 -40.05 -10.66
N PRO A 313 4.45 -39.38 -11.83
CA PRO A 313 4.49 -40.06 -13.12
C PRO A 313 5.71 -40.96 -13.32
N ALA A 314 6.87 -40.60 -12.76
CA ALA A 314 8.09 -41.39 -12.86
C ALA A 314 8.04 -42.66 -11.99
N LEU A 315 7.36 -42.58 -10.83
CA LEU A 315 7.09 -43.74 -9.97
C LEU A 315 6.19 -44.76 -10.68
N PHE A 316 5.09 -44.32 -11.30
CA PHE A 316 4.16 -45.20 -12.00
C PHE A 316 4.76 -45.89 -13.23
N LYS A 317 5.86 -45.36 -13.79
CA LYS A 317 6.62 -46.01 -14.88
C LYS A 317 7.70 -46.98 -14.38
N GLY A 318 7.71 -47.33 -13.10
CA GLY A 318 8.63 -48.31 -12.51
C GLY A 318 10.05 -47.79 -12.23
N GLN A 319 10.31 -46.48 -12.37
CA GLN A 319 11.64 -45.90 -12.16
C GLN A 319 11.90 -45.53 -10.68
N ILE A 320 11.54 -46.42 -9.74
CA ILE A 320 11.45 -46.10 -8.31
C ILE A 320 12.78 -45.60 -7.74
N ARG A 321 13.86 -46.38 -7.85
CA ARG A 321 15.18 -46.02 -7.28
C ARG A 321 15.71 -44.68 -7.82
N ARG A 322 15.56 -44.46 -9.13
CA ARG A 322 15.94 -43.20 -9.79
C ARG A 322 15.14 -42.03 -9.24
N THR A 323 13.82 -42.20 -9.16
CA THR A 323 12.90 -41.15 -8.72
C THR A 323 13.13 -40.78 -7.26
N ILE A 324 13.35 -41.76 -6.38
CA ILE A 324 13.72 -41.52 -4.98
C ILE A 324 15.05 -40.76 -4.91
N THR A 325 16.06 -41.15 -5.70
CA THR A 325 17.35 -40.45 -5.72
C THR A 325 17.19 -39.00 -6.18
N ALA A 326 16.45 -38.77 -7.27
CA ALA A 326 16.15 -37.43 -7.78
C ALA A 326 15.38 -36.58 -6.76
N PHE A 327 14.40 -37.18 -6.09
CA PHE A 327 13.61 -36.54 -5.05
C PHE A 327 14.48 -36.15 -3.85
N LEU A 328 15.36 -37.04 -3.38
CA LEU A 328 16.27 -36.74 -2.27
C LEU A 328 17.25 -35.60 -2.63
N ILE A 329 17.80 -35.60 -3.85
CA ILE A 329 18.65 -34.49 -4.33
C ILE A 329 17.87 -33.17 -4.32
N PHE A 330 16.66 -33.17 -4.89
CA PHE A 330 15.78 -32.00 -4.90
C PHE A 330 15.45 -31.54 -3.48
N LEU A 331 15.07 -32.45 -2.59
CA LEU A 331 14.66 -32.16 -1.22
C LEU A 331 15.83 -31.60 -0.41
N THR A 332 17.02 -32.20 -0.49
CA THR A 332 18.21 -31.69 0.20
C THR A 332 18.57 -30.29 -0.31
N ALA A 333 18.56 -30.07 -1.64
CA ALA A 333 18.81 -28.76 -2.20
C ALA A 333 17.77 -27.72 -1.75
N PHE A 334 16.49 -28.10 -1.74
CA PHE A 334 15.39 -27.27 -1.23
C PHE A 334 15.63 -26.88 0.22
N LEU A 335 15.83 -27.86 1.11
CA LEU A 335 16.03 -27.63 2.55
C LEU A 335 17.25 -26.76 2.82
N LEU A 336 18.37 -27.01 2.13
CA LEU A 336 19.58 -26.19 2.24
C LEU A 336 19.32 -24.74 1.82
N ALA A 337 18.66 -24.53 0.69
CA ALA A 337 18.36 -23.19 0.19
C ALA A 337 17.34 -22.45 1.07
N SER A 338 16.33 -23.13 1.60
CA SER A 338 15.34 -22.53 2.51
C SER A 338 15.76 -22.52 3.98
N ALA A 339 16.99 -22.97 4.31
CA ALA A 339 17.43 -23.14 5.70
C ALA A 339 17.27 -21.88 6.57
N PRO A 340 17.63 -20.66 6.13
CA PRO A 340 17.49 -19.47 6.98
C PRO A 340 16.04 -19.20 7.40
N ILE A 341 15.10 -19.27 6.44
CA ILE A 341 13.70 -18.98 6.72
C ILE A 341 13.00 -20.12 7.48
N LEU A 342 13.39 -21.38 7.22
CA LEU A 342 12.89 -22.53 7.97
C LEU A 342 13.36 -22.52 9.42
N SER A 343 14.63 -22.19 9.67
CA SER A 343 15.18 -22.01 11.02
C SER A 343 14.42 -20.94 11.80
N TYR A 344 14.14 -19.79 11.18
CA TYR A 344 13.29 -18.77 11.82
C TYR A 344 11.88 -19.29 12.08
N ALA A 345 11.24 -19.94 11.09
CA ALA A 345 9.87 -20.41 11.19
C ALA A 345 9.65 -21.47 12.29
N THR A 346 10.66 -22.30 12.60
CA THR A 346 10.57 -23.27 13.70
C THR A 346 10.62 -22.64 15.08
N HIS A 347 11.32 -21.51 15.23
CA HIS A 347 11.44 -20.79 16.51
C HIS A 347 10.34 -19.74 16.69
N HIS A 348 9.83 -19.16 15.60
CA HIS A 348 8.83 -18.08 15.60
C HIS A 348 7.63 -18.41 14.69
N PRO A 349 6.94 -19.55 14.91
CA PRO A 349 5.86 -20.01 14.02
C PRO A 349 4.68 -19.02 13.96
N ASP A 350 4.38 -18.33 15.05
CA ASP A 350 3.28 -17.36 15.11
C ASP A 350 3.56 -16.11 14.29
N SER A 351 4.79 -15.59 14.34
CA SER A 351 5.24 -14.46 13.50
C SER A 351 5.23 -14.86 12.02
N PHE A 352 5.82 -16.02 11.68
CA PHE A 352 5.91 -16.51 10.31
C PHE A 352 4.55 -16.78 9.63
N LEU A 353 3.54 -17.17 10.42
CA LEU A 353 2.17 -17.43 9.97
C LEU A 353 1.19 -16.28 10.24
N HIS A 354 1.65 -15.19 10.87
CA HIS A 354 0.80 -14.11 11.36
C HIS A 354 -0.13 -13.59 10.26
N ARG A 355 0.44 -13.17 9.13
CA ARG A 355 -0.32 -12.60 8.01
C ARG A 355 -1.28 -13.61 7.38
N SER A 356 -0.86 -14.87 7.20
CA SER A 356 -1.73 -15.92 6.65
C SER A 356 -2.92 -16.19 7.56
N ARG A 357 -2.73 -16.18 8.88
CA ARG A 357 -3.81 -16.36 9.85
C ARG A 357 -4.73 -15.14 9.92
N GLN A 358 -4.19 -13.92 9.81
CA GLN A 358 -4.97 -12.68 9.80
C GLN A 358 -5.97 -12.59 8.65
N VAL A 359 -5.65 -13.14 7.48
CA VAL A 359 -6.49 -12.97 6.27
C VAL A 359 -7.30 -14.22 5.94
N TYR A 360 -7.25 -15.24 6.80
CA TYR A 360 -7.91 -16.51 6.60
C TYR A 360 -9.43 -16.39 6.75
N LEU A 361 -10.17 -16.84 5.74
CA LEU A 361 -11.62 -16.70 5.63
C LEU A 361 -12.36 -17.19 6.88
N LEU A 362 -12.05 -18.40 7.36
CA LEU A 362 -12.81 -19.03 8.44
C LEU A 362 -12.55 -18.43 9.82
N ARG A 363 -11.60 -17.48 9.95
CA ARG A 363 -11.39 -16.72 11.19
C ARG A 363 -12.34 -15.53 11.34
N PHE A 364 -12.97 -15.09 10.26
CA PHE A 364 -13.97 -14.04 10.30
C PHE A 364 -15.36 -14.67 10.34
N HIS A 365 -16.17 -14.25 11.32
CA HIS A 365 -17.57 -14.64 11.43
C HIS A 365 -18.48 -13.49 10.96
N PRO A 366 -18.71 -13.34 9.64
CA PRO A 366 -19.84 -12.55 9.17
C PRO A 366 -21.15 -13.33 9.40
N GLN A 367 -22.28 -12.67 9.22
CA GLN A 367 -23.64 -13.22 9.29
C GLN A 367 -23.93 -14.41 8.33
N GLN A 368 -22.92 -14.93 7.61
CA GLN A 368 -23.03 -16.01 6.62
C GLN A 368 -22.42 -17.32 7.14
N THR A 369 -22.95 -18.45 6.69
CA THR A 369 -22.39 -19.77 7.02
C THR A 369 -21.10 -20.06 6.22
N TRP A 370 -20.19 -20.86 6.77
CA TRP A 370 -18.93 -21.20 6.09
C TRP A 370 -19.08 -21.76 4.67
N PRO A 371 -20.06 -22.64 4.36
CA PRO A 371 -20.25 -23.14 3.00
C PRO A 371 -20.61 -22.05 1.99
N GLU A 372 -21.42 -21.06 2.40
CA GLU A 372 -21.81 -19.93 1.55
C GLU A 372 -20.63 -19.01 1.28
N ALA A 373 -19.82 -18.73 2.30
CA ALA A 373 -18.60 -17.93 2.16
C ALA A 373 -17.60 -18.60 1.20
N ILE A 374 -17.36 -19.90 1.33
CA ILE A 374 -16.48 -20.65 0.43
C ILE A 374 -17.02 -20.64 -0.99
N LYS A 375 -18.32 -20.90 -1.18
CA LYS A 375 -18.97 -20.88 -2.51
C LYS A 375 -18.84 -19.49 -3.16
N SER A 376 -19.09 -18.43 -2.40
CA SER A 376 -18.96 -17.04 -2.85
C SER A 376 -17.52 -16.73 -3.28
N ASN A 377 -16.53 -17.11 -2.48
CA ASN A 377 -15.12 -16.88 -2.80
C ASN A 377 -14.65 -17.68 -4.02
N VAL A 378 -15.07 -18.93 -4.15
CA VAL A 378 -14.78 -19.74 -5.35
C VAL A 378 -15.40 -19.10 -6.58
N GLN A 379 -16.68 -18.73 -6.52
CA GLN A 379 -17.39 -18.10 -7.63
C GLN A 379 -16.72 -16.79 -8.04
N THR A 380 -16.45 -15.90 -7.08
CA THR A 380 -15.83 -14.60 -7.32
C THR A 380 -14.41 -14.75 -7.86
N THR A 381 -13.64 -15.71 -7.34
CA THR A 381 -12.29 -16.02 -7.84
C THR A 381 -12.32 -16.56 -9.28
N LEU A 382 -13.31 -17.40 -9.65
CA LEU A 382 -13.44 -17.87 -11.02
C LEU A 382 -13.92 -16.77 -11.98
N LEU A 383 -14.82 -15.89 -11.53
CA LEU A 383 -15.30 -14.75 -12.32
C LEU A 383 -14.23 -13.66 -12.52
N MET A 384 -13.16 -13.66 -11.71
CA MET A 384 -12.08 -12.68 -11.81
C MET A 384 -11.39 -12.67 -13.17
N PHE A 385 -11.35 -13.80 -13.87
CA PHE A 385 -10.67 -13.90 -15.16
C PHE A 385 -11.38 -13.13 -16.28
N HIS A 386 -12.72 -13.13 -16.31
CA HIS A 386 -13.49 -12.64 -17.46
C HIS A 386 -14.53 -11.59 -17.15
N GLN A 387 -14.98 -11.44 -15.89
CA GLN A 387 -16.08 -10.56 -15.54
C GLN A 387 -15.69 -9.47 -14.54
N ARG A 388 -15.33 -9.86 -13.31
CA ARG A 388 -15.10 -8.92 -12.21
C ARG A 388 -13.83 -9.28 -11.46
N GLY A 389 -12.74 -8.61 -11.79
CA GLY A 389 -11.43 -8.84 -11.19
C GLY A 389 -11.28 -8.23 -9.80
N ASP A 390 -10.05 -8.22 -9.30
CA ASP A 390 -9.71 -7.63 -8.00
C ASP A 390 -10.13 -6.14 -7.97
N PHE A 391 -10.88 -5.76 -6.93
CA PHE A 391 -11.41 -4.42 -6.74
C PHE A 391 -10.37 -3.47 -6.12
N ASN A 392 -9.27 -3.99 -5.59
CA ASN A 392 -8.19 -3.19 -5.00
C ASN A 392 -7.46 -2.42 -6.11
N PRO A 393 -7.49 -1.07 -6.10
CA PRO A 393 -6.86 -0.26 -7.15
C PRO A 393 -5.33 -0.45 -7.23
N ARG A 394 -4.71 -1.00 -6.18
CA ARG A 394 -3.29 -1.34 -6.16
C ARG A 394 -2.95 -2.61 -6.93
N HIS A 395 -3.92 -3.44 -7.26
CA HIS A 395 -3.70 -4.72 -7.92
C HIS A 395 -4.19 -4.73 -9.37
N ASN A 396 -5.13 -3.83 -9.69
CA ASN A 396 -5.84 -3.82 -10.96
C ASN A 396 -6.56 -2.48 -11.16
N LEU A 397 -7.05 -2.22 -12.38
CA LEU A 397 -8.15 -1.26 -12.55
C LEU A 397 -9.38 -1.82 -11.81
N PRO A 398 -9.95 -1.13 -10.80
CA PRO A 398 -10.96 -1.71 -9.94
C PRO A 398 -12.10 -2.36 -10.72
N ASP A 399 -12.43 -3.60 -10.33
CA ASP A 399 -13.47 -4.46 -10.89
C ASP A 399 -13.25 -4.91 -12.34
N ALA A 400 -12.26 -4.39 -13.07
CA ALA A 400 -11.96 -4.85 -14.42
C ALA A 400 -11.52 -6.33 -14.40
N PRO A 401 -11.86 -7.15 -15.38
CA PRO A 401 -11.37 -8.53 -15.46
C PRO A 401 -9.84 -8.61 -15.43
N MET A 402 -9.29 -9.66 -14.81
CA MET A 402 -7.85 -9.88 -14.73
C MET A 402 -7.22 -10.20 -16.09
N LEU A 403 -7.98 -10.79 -17.02
CA LEU A 403 -7.55 -11.08 -18.39
C LEU A 403 -8.33 -10.23 -19.39
N ASP A 404 -7.66 -9.84 -20.46
CA ASP A 404 -8.37 -9.30 -21.63
C ASP A 404 -9.23 -10.40 -22.28
N PRO A 405 -10.30 -10.04 -23.01
CA PRO A 405 -11.20 -11.02 -23.61
C PRO A 405 -10.52 -12.05 -24.53
N ILE A 406 -9.40 -11.69 -25.19
CA ILE A 406 -8.69 -12.58 -26.10
C ILE A 406 -7.92 -13.62 -25.30
N THR A 407 -7.05 -13.18 -24.38
CA THR A 407 -6.30 -14.10 -23.52
C THR A 407 -7.23 -14.97 -22.69
N GLY A 408 -8.33 -14.40 -22.17
CA GLY A 408 -9.36 -15.13 -21.43
C GLY A 408 -10.06 -16.20 -22.26
N ALA A 409 -10.45 -15.90 -23.52
CA ALA A 409 -11.04 -16.89 -24.42
C ALA A 409 -10.05 -18.02 -24.76
N LEU A 410 -8.81 -17.66 -25.09
CA LEU A 410 -7.75 -18.62 -25.39
C LEU A 410 -7.44 -19.53 -24.21
N MET A 411 -7.40 -18.99 -22.99
CA MET A 411 -7.21 -19.78 -21.77
C MET A 411 -8.27 -20.87 -21.64
N VAL A 412 -9.55 -20.54 -21.89
CA VAL A 412 -10.66 -21.50 -21.77
C VAL A 412 -10.59 -22.60 -22.82
N VAL A 413 -10.26 -22.27 -24.08
CA VAL A 413 -9.96 -23.28 -25.11
C VAL A 413 -8.79 -24.17 -24.64
N GLY A 414 -7.73 -23.54 -24.12
CA GLY A 414 -6.55 -24.21 -23.56
C GLY A 414 -6.84 -25.18 -22.43
N ILE A 415 -7.78 -24.86 -21.54
CA ILE A 415 -8.26 -25.79 -20.48
C ILE A 415 -8.83 -27.05 -21.13
N GLY A 416 -9.67 -26.92 -22.17
CA GLY A 416 -10.19 -28.05 -22.93
C GLY A 416 -9.08 -28.92 -23.56
N ILE A 417 -8.06 -28.29 -24.15
CA ILE A 417 -6.88 -28.97 -24.71
C ILE A 417 -6.11 -29.72 -23.61
N CYS A 418 -5.87 -29.09 -22.46
CA CYS A 418 -5.19 -29.69 -21.31
C CYS A 418 -5.95 -30.90 -20.77
N LEU A 419 -7.28 -30.79 -20.61
CA LEU A 419 -8.12 -31.90 -20.14
C LEU A 419 -8.02 -33.09 -21.09
N ARG A 420 -8.01 -32.85 -22.42
CA ARG A 420 -7.86 -33.90 -23.42
C ARG A 420 -6.50 -34.60 -23.35
N ARG A 421 -5.45 -33.87 -22.94
CA ARG A 421 -4.07 -34.33 -22.82
C ARG A 421 -3.64 -34.60 -21.38
N ALA A 422 -4.57 -34.70 -20.42
CA ALA A 422 -4.23 -34.78 -18.99
C ALA A 422 -3.41 -36.01 -18.60
N LEU A 423 -3.45 -37.09 -19.40
CA LEU A 423 -2.60 -38.28 -19.22
C LEU A 423 -1.11 -37.99 -19.50
N ASP A 424 -0.81 -36.96 -20.28
CA ASP A 424 0.54 -36.40 -20.30
C ASP A 424 0.70 -35.51 -19.06
N TRP A 425 1.55 -35.98 -18.16
CA TRP A 425 1.84 -35.38 -16.87
C TRP A 425 2.15 -33.89 -16.95
N ARG A 426 2.72 -33.40 -18.06
CA ARG A 426 3.02 -31.97 -18.26
C ARG A 426 1.75 -31.14 -18.25
N TYR A 427 0.71 -31.58 -18.96
CA TYR A 427 -0.58 -30.89 -19.04
C TYR A 427 -1.41 -31.07 -17.78
N GLY A 428 -1.39 -32.27 -17.19
CA GLY A 428 -2.01 -32.54 -15.89
C GLY A 428 -1.44 -31.65 -14.77
N LEU A 429 -0.12 -31.46 -14.72
CA LEU A 429 0.52 -30.56 -13.77
C LEU A 429 0.15 -29.09 -13.99
N MET A 430 -0.09 -28.64 -15.23
CA MET A 430 -0.52 -27.26 -15.48
C MET A 430 -1.97 -27.02 -15.01
N LEU A 431 -2.84 -28.03 -15.12
CA LEU A 431 -4.19 -27.98 -14.53
C LEU A 431 -4.11 -27.96 -12.99
N LEU A 432 -3.26 -28.80 -12.40
CA LEU A 432 -3.04 -28.82 -10.96
C LEU A 432 -2.45 -27.49 -10.48
N TRP A 433 -1.50 -26.90 -11.21
CA TRP A 433 -0.94 -25.58 -10.91
C TRP A 433 -2.05 -24.54 -10.83
N LEU A 434 -2.92 -24.47 -11.84
CA LEU A 434 -4.06 -23.55 -11.84
C LEU A 434 -4.91 -23.71 -10.58
N ILE A 435 -5.27 -24.94 -10.20
CA ILE A 435 -6.11 -25.21 -9.03
C ILE A 435 -5.39 -24.84 -7.73
N LEU A 436 -4.12 -25.21 -7.58
CA LEU A 436 -3.34 -24.98 -6.36
C LEU A 436 -3.09 -23.49 -6.11
N PHE A 437 -2.73 -22.72 -7.13
CA PHE A 437 -2.42 -21.30 -6.96
C PHE A 437 -3.65 -20.38 -6.93
N LEU A 438 -4.86 -20.92 -7.12
CA LEU A 438 -6.10 -20.20 -6.81
C LEU A 438 -6.48 -20.28 -5.32
N GLN A 439 -5.90 -21.23 -4.57
CA GLN A 439 -6.23 -21.43 -3.16
C GLN A 439 -5.95 -20.19 -2.29
N PRO A 440 -4.81 -19.48 -2.41
CA PRO A 440 -4.53 -18.31 -1.57
C PRO A 440 -5.61 -17.22 -1.64
N GLY A 441 -6.23 -17.00 -2.81
CA GLY A 441 -7.35 -16.07 -2.96
C GLY A 441 -8.68 -16.64 -2.46
N ILE A 442 -8.97 -17.91 -2.72
CA ILE A 442 -10.22 -18.57 -2.29
C ILE A 442 -10.34 -18.58 -0.77
N TRP A 443 -9.25 -18.85 -0.05
CA TRP A 443 -9.25 -18.94 1.42
C TRP A 443 -9.08 -17.58 2.11
N SER A 444 -9.23 -16.47 1.39
CA SER A 444 -9.02 -15.13 1.91
C SER A 444 -10.30 -14.30 2.04
N ILE A 445 -10.35 -13.42 3.03
CA ILE A 445 -11.48 -12.49 3.25
C ILE A 445 -11.67 -11.42 2.17
N GLU A 446 -10.69 -11.21 1.29
CA GLU A 446 -10.73 -10.16 0.24
C GLU A 446 -10.85 -10.75 -1.17
N ALA A 447 -11.63 -11.82 -1.35
CA ALA A 447 -11.81 -12.42 -2.67
C ALA A 447 -12.61 -11.48 -3.62
N PRO A 448 -12.23 -11.36 -4.90
CA PRO A 448 -11.09 -12.00 -5.55
C PRO A 448 -9.80 -11.22 -5.26
N GLN A 449 -8.68 -11.93 -5.08
CA GLN A 449 -7.42 -11.28 -4.69
C GLN A 449 -6.26 -11.65 -5.62
N ALA A 450 -5.89 -10.71 -6.49
CA ALA A 450 -4.95 -10.88 -7.59
C ALA A 450 -3.48 -10.98 -7.14
N LEU A 451 -3.10 -10.32 -6.05
CA LEU A 451 -1.75 -10.42 -5.48
C LEU A 451 -1.50 -11.84 -4.95
N ARG A 452 -2.44 -12.39 -4.18
CA ARG A 452 -2.38 -13.74 -3.59
C ARG A 452 -2.42 -14.83 -4.66
N ASN A 453 -3.18 -14.60 -5.73
CA ASN A 453 -3.29 -15.53 -6.86
C ASN A 453 -2.23 -15.32 -7.96
N ILE A 454 -1.22 -14.46 -7.77
CA ILE A 454 -0.24 -14.12 -8.82
C ILE A 454 0.44 -15.35 -9.42
N GLY A 455 0.64 -16.42 -8.64
CA GLY A 455 1.28 -17.64 -9.13
C GLY A 455 0.50 -18.34 -10.25
N VAL A 456 -0.78 -18.01 -10.45
CA VAL A 456 -1.64 -18.58 -11.51
C VAL A 456 -1.28 -18.08 -12.91
N VAL A 457 -0.65 -16.90 -13.05
CA VAL A 457 -0.39 -16.26 -14.36
C VAL A 457 0.40 -17.16 -15.32
N THR A 458 1.30 -17.98 -14.78
CA THR A 458 2.11 -18.93 -15.54
C THR A 458 1.26 -20.05 -16.15
N ALA A 459 0.36 -20.65 -15.35
CA ALA A 459 -0.56 -21.68 -15.83
C ALA A 459 -1.57 -21.11 -16.84
N VAL A 460 -2.07 -19.90 -16.59
CA VAL A 460 -2.97 -19.17 -17.50
C VAL A 460 -2.28 -18.91 -18.84
N ALA A 461 -1.06 -18.38 -18.83
CA ALA A 461 -0.32 -18.09 -20.05
C ALA A 461 -0.01 -19.37 -20.85
N PHE A 462 0.26 -20.49 -20.18
CA PHE A 462 0.42 -21.80 -20.83
C PHE A 462 -0.86 -22.22 -21.55
N MET A 463 -2.00 -22.18 -20.85
CA MET A 463 -3.29 -22.55 -21.41
C MET A 463 -3.68 -21.63 -22.57
N ALA A 464 -3.50 -20.33 -22.45
CA ALA A 464 -3.80 -19.38 -23.51
C ALA A 464 -2.86 -19.51 -24.74
N ALA A 465 -1.62 -19.97 -24.54
CA ALA A 465 -0.67 -20.17 -25.63
C ALA A 465 -0.93 -21.47 -26.44
N LEU A 466 -1.59 -22.47 -25.85
CA LEU A 466 -1.87 -23.74 -26.52
C LEU A 466 -2.70 -23.58 -27.81
N PRO A 467 -3.87 -22.92 -27.81
CA PRO A 467 -4.64 -22.73 -29.04
C PRO A 467 -3.85 -21.98 -30.11
N LEU A 468 -3.03 -20.98 -29.73
CA LEU A 468 -2.18 -20.24 -30.68
C LEU A 468 -1.16 -21.17 -31.37
N LYS A 469 -0.49 -22.03 -30.60
CA LYS A 469 0.43 -23.04 -31.13
C LYS A 469 -0.28 -24.02 -32.06
N GLU A 470 -1.48 -24.46 -31.69
CA GLU A 470 -2.27 -25.42 -32.48
C GLU A 470 -2.77 -24.79 -33.80
N VAL A 471 -3.29 -23.56 -33.77
CA VAL A 471 -3.72 -22.81 -34.96
C VAL A 471 -2.53 -22.55 -35.90
N ALA A 472 -1.39 -22.07 -35.36
CA ALA A 472 -0.16 -21.82 -36.12
C ALA A 472 0.46 -23.09 -36.75
N SER A 473 0.02 -24.27 -36.31
CA SER A 473 0.53 -25.56 -36.80
C SER A 473 -0.47 -26.29 -37.71
N ALA A 474 -1.77 -26.00 -37.61
CA ALA A 474 -2.81 -26.70 -38.35
C ALA A 474 -3.23 -26.03 -39.68
N GLY A 475 -3.00 -24.72 -39.85
CA GLY A 475 -3.48 -23.96 -41.02
C GLY A 475 -2.42 -23.49 -42.01
N PRO A 476 -2.84 -22.93 -43.17
CA PRO A 476 -1.95 -22.34 -44.17
C PRO A 476 -1.03 -21.30 -43.53
N ARG A 477 0.29 -21.42 -43.74
CA ARG A 477 1.31 -20.68 -42.98
C ARG A 477 1.06 -19.18 -42.91
N PHE A 478 0.64 -18.54 -44.00
CA PHE A 478 0.40 -17.10 -44.04
C PHE A 478 -0.84 -16.69 -43.23
N LEU A 479 -1.99 -17.31 -43.50
CA LEU A 479 -3.26 -17.01 -42.84
C LEU A 479 -3.24 -17.34 -41.34
N SER A 480 -2.75 -18.52 -40.96
CA SER A 480 -2.74 -18.96 -39.56
C SER A 480 -1.78 -18.14 -38.70
N ARG A 481 -0.59 -17.80 -39.23
CA ARG A 481 0.36 -16.94 -38.51
C ARG A 481 -0.10 -15.49 -38.47
N GLY A 482 -0.72 -14.99 -39.55
CA GLY A 482 -1.34 -13.66 -39.58
C GLY A 482 -2.43 -13.51 -38.52
N LEU A 483 -3.31 -14.50 -38.39
CA LEU A 483 -4.34 -14.52 -37.34
C LEU A 483 -3.74 -14.57 -35.93
N VAL A 484 -2.75 -15.43 -35.69
CA VAL A 484 -2.07 -15.50 -34.38
C VAL A 484 -1.40 -14.17 -34.05
N GLY A 485 -0.70 -13.56 -35.01
CA GLY A 485 -0.12 -12.22 -34.86
C GLY A 485 -1.16 -11.16 -34.55
N LEU A 486 -2.30 -11.16 -35.25
CA LEU A 486 -3.41 -10.25 -34.99
C LEU A 486 -3.96 -10.41 -33.57
N LEU A 487 -4.26 -11.64 -33.13
CA LEU A 487 -4.76 -11.91 -31.78
C LEU A 487 -3.77 -11.43 -30.70
N MET A 488 -2.47 -11.67 -30.90
CA MET A 488 -1.40 -11.25 -30.00
C MET A 488 -1.26 -9.72 -29.94
N LEU A 489 -1.29 -9.04 -31.09
CA LEU A 489 -1.22 -7.57 -31.16
C LEU A 489 -2.48 -6.92 -30.57
N SER A 490 -3.66 -7.50 -30.80
CA SER A 490 -4.90 -7.05 -30.18
C SER A 490 -4.88 -7.23 -28.66
N ALA A 491 -4.39 -8.36 -28.15
CA ALA A 491 -4.23 -8.58 -26.71
C ALA A 491 -3.24 -7.57 -26.10
N LEU A 492 -2.12 -7.30 -26.79
CA LEU A 492 -1.17 -6.25 -26.39
C LEU A 492 -1.85 -4.88 -26.32
N ALA A 493 -2.56 -4.48 -27.37
CA ALA A 493 -3.26 -3.20 -27.42
C ALA A 493 -4.30 -3.06 -26.30
N LEU A 494 -5.09 -4.10 -26.02
CA LEU A 494 -6.09 -4.10 -24.95
C LEU A 494 -5.46 -3.97 -23.55
N ASN A 495 -4.40 -4.73 -23.28
CA ASN A 495 -3.70 -4.68 -21.98
C ASN A 495 -2.99 -3.33 -21.79
N ALA A 496 -2.28 -2.84 -22.82
CA ALA A 496 -1.60 -1.54 -22.79
C ALA A 496 -2.60 -0.39 -22.65
N HIS A 497 -3.71 -0.40 -23.40
CA HIS A 497 -4.76 0.61 -23.29
C HIS A 497 -5.37 0.64 -21.88
N THR A 498 -5.71 -0.53 -21.33
CA THR A 498 -6.33 -0.60 -20.01
C THR A 498 -5.36 -0.10 -18.93
N TYR A 499 -4.08 -0.43 -19.01
CA TYR A 499 -3.10 0.02 -18.03
C TYR A 499 -2.76 1.51 -18.18
N PHE A 500 -2.19 1.91 -19.33
CA PHE A 500 -1.61 3.24 -19.51
C PHE A 500 -2.63 4.35 -19.77
N PHE A 501 -3.87 4.03 -20.15
CA PHE A 501 -4.89 5.05 -20.46
C PHE A 501 -6.06 5.05 -19.50
N ARG A 502 -6.51 3.88 -19.03
CA ARG A 502 -7.63 3.78 -18.08
C ARG A 502 -7.14 3.78 -16.63
N GLN A 503 -6.29 2.82 -16.28
CA GLN A 503 -5.80 2.65 -14.90
C GLN A 503 -4.92 3.82 -14.46
N ALA A 504 -4.07 4.33 -15.35
CA ALA A 504 -3.19 5.48 -15.08
C ALA A 504 -3.94 6.77 -14.70
N LYS A 505 -5.17 6.94 -15.17
CA LYS A 505 -6.00 8.14 -14.97
C LYS A 505 -7.08 7.98 -13.90
N ASP A 506 -7.17 6.80 -13.28
CA ASP A 506 -8.19 6.52 -12.28
C ASP A 506 -7.76 7.10 -10.92
N LEU A 507 -8.56 8.04 -10.37
CA LEU A 507 -8.26 8.67 -9.09
C LEU A 507 -8.18 7.67 -7.93
N ARG A 508 -8.93 6.56 -7.98
CA ARG A 508 -8.86 5.52 -6.94
C ARG A 508 -7.49 4.85 -6.96
N VAL A 509 -6.91 4.67 -8.14
CA VAL A 509 -5.54 4.17 -8.31
C VAL A 509 -4.53 5.19 -7.79
N PHE A 510 -4.72 6.48 -8.11
CA PHE A 510 -3.88 7.57 -7.59
C PHE A 510 -3.80 7.57 -6.06
N TYR A 511 -4.94 7.62 -5.38
CA TYR A 511 -4.97 7.63 -3.91
C TYR A 511 -4.52 6.29 -3.30
N ALA A 512 -4.89 5.15 -3.89
CA ALA A 512 -4.50 3.85 -3.32
C ALA A 512 -2.99 3.57 -3.42
N PHE A 513 -2.29 4.18 -4.38
CA PHE A 513 -0.82 4.13 -4.48
C PHE A 513 -0.12 5.26 -3.73
N TYR A 514 -0.82 5.93 -2.81
CA TYR A 514 -0.26 6.99 -1.97
C TYR A 514 0.30 8.15 -2.81
N GLY A 515 -0.43 8.51 -3.88
CA GLY A 515 -0.04 9.62 -4.76
C GLY A 515 0.00 10.96 -4.02
N LEU A 516 -0.85 11.14 -3.01
CA LEU A 516 -0.87 12.32 -2.16
C LEU A 516 0.37 12.38 -1.25
N GLU A 517 0.64 11.32 -0.50
CA GLU A 517 1.76 11.21 0.43
C GLU A 517 3.10 11.27 -0.33
N THR A 518 3.17 10.66 -1.51
CA THR A 518 4.31 10.79 -2.43
C THR A 518 4.50 12.24 -2.87
N THR A 519 3.41 12.96 -3.17
CA THR A 519 3.47 14.38 -3.53
C THR A 519 3.96 15.22 -2.34
N ALA A 520 3.45 14.94 -1.14
CA ALA A 520 3.90 15.59 0.09
C ALA A 520 5.40 15.41 0.32
N GLY A 521 5.90 14.17 0.26
CA GLY A 521 7.32 13.87 0.40
C GLY A 521 8.19 14.55 -0.66
N LYS A 522 7.73 14.61 -1.92
CA LYS A 522 8.44 15.32 -3.00
C LYS A 522 8.49 16.83 -2.77
N ILE A 523 7.39 17.45 -2.33
CA ILE A 523 7.34 18.89 -2.02
C ILE A 523 8.32 19.21 -0.89
N ILE A 524 8.26 18.47 0.22
CA ILE A 524 9.15 18.67 1.37
C ILE A 524 10.62 18.50 0.95
N SER A 525 10.92 17.44 0.20
CA SER A 525 12.26 17.18 -0.34
C SER A 525 12.76 18.32 -1.25
N SER A 526 11.88 18.88 -2.09
CA SER A 526 12.24 19.97 -3.01
C SER A 526 12.51 21.31 -2.31
N LEU A 527 11.83 21.60 -1.20
CA LEU A 527 12.03 22.81 -0.41
C LEU A 527 13.31 22.76 0.44
N GLY A 528 13.71 21.55 0.86
CA GLY A 528 15.00 21.31 1.49
C GLY A 528 15.08 21.71 2.98
N PRO A 529 16.28 21.61 3.59
CA PRO A 529 16.46 21.71 5.04
C PRO A 529 16.42 23.13 5.60
N SER A 530 16.30 24.17 4.76
CA SER A 530 16.14 25.57 5.18
C SER A 530 14.80 25.83 5.87
N TYR A 531 13.84 24.92 5.69
CA TYR A 531 12.53 24.97 6.32
C TYR A 531 12.39 23.96 7.45
N ARG A 532 11.53 24.26 8.43
CA ARG A 532 10.92 23.30 9.34
C ARG A 532 9.49 23.03 8.87
N PHE A 533 9.13 21.77 8.77
CA PHE A 533 7.86 21.33 8.20
C PHE A 533 6.93 20.79 9.28
N TYR A 534 5.66 21.12 9.21
CA TYR A 534 4.60 20.50 9.99
C TYR A 534 3.58 19.85 9.06
N SER A 535 3.36 18.54 9.23
CA SER A 535 2.37 17.81 8.45
C SER A 535 1.88 16.58 9.20
N ILE A 536 0.63 16.19 8.97
CA ILE A 536 0.07 14.95 9.49
C ILE A 536 0.74 13.69 8.91
N TYR A 537 1.53 13.85 7.84
CA TYR A 537 2.29 12.76 7.21
C TYR A 537 3.71 12.57 7.74
N ALA A 538 4.08 13.25 8.84
CA ALA A 538 5.44 13.22 9.38
C ALA A 538 5.98 11.82 9.69
N ASN A 539 5.10 10.89 10.05
CA ASN A 539 5.44 9.51 10.38
C ASN A 539 5.10 8.51 9.27
N ASP A 540 4.65 8.98 8.08
CA ASP A 540 4.31 8.08 6.98
C ASP A 540 5.58 7.52 6.33
N PRO A 541 5.75 6.18 6.23
CA PRO A 541 6.90 5.55 5.59
C PRO A 541 7.20 6.07 4.18
N THR A 542 6.16 6.40 3.41
CA THR A 542 6.27 6.94 2.05
C THR A 542 6.99 8.27 2.05
N VAL A 543 6.58 9.17 2.95
CA VAL A 543 7.20 10.48 3.12
C VAL A 543 8.64 10.30 3.59
N LEU A 544 8.85 9.54 4.67
CA LEU A 544 10.18 9.30 5.25
C LEU A 544 11.19 8.70 4.25
N PHE A 545 10.73 7.80 3.37
CA PHE A 545 11.56 7.25 2.31
C PHE A 545 11.99 8.32 1.29
N LEU A 546 11.17 9.32 1.02
CA LEU A 546 11.48 10.38 0.05
C LEU A 546 12.35 11.51 0.62
N LEU A 547 12.46 11.63 1.93
CA LEU A 547 13.20 12.73 2.55
C LEU A 547 14.72 12.54 2.46
N PRO A 548 15.48 13.60 2.09
CA PRO A 548 16.92 13.63 2.28
C PRO A 548 17.26 13.76 3.78
N PRO A 549 18.50 13.46 4.18
CA PRO A 549 18.94 13.69 5.55
C PRO A 549 18.87 15.18 5.93
N GLY A 550 18.54 15.47 7.19
CA GLY A 550 18.54 16.83 7.75
C GLY A 550 17.24 17.62 7.63
N ILE A 551 16.19 17.04 7.04
CA ILE A 551 14.83 17.61 7.04
C ILE A 551 14.26 17.57 8.46
N ASP A 552 13.83 18.73 8.99
CA ASP A 552 13.07 18.85 10.24
C ASP A 552 11.58 18.77 9.90
N LEU A 553 11.02 17.56 9.88
CA LEU A 553 9.60 17.29 9.67
C LEU A 553 8.96 16.83 10.96
N ARG A 554 7.96 17.58 11.42
CA ARG A 554 7.23 17.33 12.66
C ARG A 554 5.77 17.03 12.37
N PHE A 555 5.18 16.23 13.25
CA PHE A 555 3.75 15.97 13.20
C PHE A 555 2.98 17.27 13.45
N LEU A 556 1.98 17.57 12.62
CA LEU A 556 1.14 18.76 12.82
C LEU A 556 0.07 18.49 13.89
N ASP A 557 0.34 18.99 15.11
CA ASP A 557 -0.71 19.25 16.09
C ASP A 557 -1.23 20.68 15.93
N SER A 558 -2.45 20.84 15.40
CA SER A 558 -3.07 22.16 15.22
C SER A 558 -3.30 22.94 16.52
N PHE A 559 -3.38 22.28 17.68
CA PHE A 559 -3.60 22.94 18.98
C PHE A 559 -2.31 23.53 19.53
N GLU A 560 -1.20 22.84 19.29
CA GLU A 560 0.08 23.20 19.89
C GLU A 560 0.95 24.04 18.96
N HIS A 561 0.76 23.91 17.64
CA HIS A 561 1.61 24.53 16.61
C HIS A 561 0.96 25.66 15.81
N ILE A 562 -0.28 26.07 16.13
CA ILE A 562 -0.96 27.20 15.47
C ILE A 562 -1.58 28.12 16.52
N PRO A 563 -0.95 29.26 16.85
CA PRO A 563 0.37 29.70 16.41
C PRO A 563 1.47 28.87 17.09
N LEU A 564 2.70 28.97 16.57
CA LEU A 564 3.87 28.35 17.16
C LEU A 564 4.26 29.11 18.43
N ARG A 565 4.50 28.39 19.53
CA ARG A 565 4.92 28.96 20.83
C ARG A 565 6.38 28.63 21.14
N GLU A 566 7.22 28.63 20.12
CA GLU A 566 8.66 28.47 20.25
C GLU A 566 9.36 29.28 19.15
N GLU A 567 10.52 29.85 19.47
CA GLU A 567 11.36 30.50 18.46
C GLU A 567 11.86 29.49 17.43
N THR A 568 11.97 29.97 16.20
CA THR A 568 12.49 29.20 15.08
C THR A 568 13.66 29.89 14.41
N ASP A 569 14.67 29.09 14.08
CA ASP A 569 15.84 29.47 13.28
C ASP A 569 15.58 29.36 11.77
N ARG A 570 14.46 28.74 11.39
CA ARG A 570 14.08 28.37 10.02
C ARG A 570 12.68 28.88 9.67
N ASP A 571 12.47 29.13 8.38
CA ASP A 571 11.13 29.37 7.86
C ASP A 571 10.25 28.14 8.06
N ILE A 572 8.95 28.36 8.24
CA ILE A 572 7.99 27.29 8.55
C ILE A 572 7.15 26.97 7.32
N VAL A 573 6.92 25.68 7.12
CA VAL A 573 6.00 25.17 6.11
C VAL A 573 4.97 24.27 6.78
N TYR A 574 3.71 24.68 6.75
CA TYR A 574 2.60 23.79 7.06
C TYR A 574 2.11 23.16 5.76
N LEU A 575 2.21 21.84 5.67
CA LEU A 575 1.68 21.09 4.55
C LEU A 575 0.41 20.38 5.02
N VAL A 576 -0.73 20.97 4.65
CA VAL A 576 -2.04 20.64 5.20
C VAL A 576 -2.90 19.89 4.18
N ASP A 577 -3.62 18.87 4.65
CA ASP A 577 -4.65 18.15 3.88
C ASP A 577 -6.01 18.83 4.11
N PRO A 578 -6.63 19.46 3.09
CA PRO A 578 -7.92 20.13 3.22
C PRO A 578 -9.06 19.26 3.77
N ARG A 579 -8.89 17.93 3.74
CA ARG A 579 -9.88 16.99 4.28
C ARG A 579 -9.82 16.91 5.79
N TYR A 580 -8.68 17.18 6.42
CA TYR A 580 -8.41 16.83 7.82
C TYR A 580 -7.86 17.98 8.65
N ASP A 581 -7.12 18.89 8.02
CA ASP A 581 -6.42 19.97 8.68
C ASP A 581 -7.21 21.29 8.62
N PRO A 582 -6.91 22.25 9.53
CA PRO A 582 -7.57 23.55 9.55
C PRO A 582 -7.46 24.29 8.20
N PRO A 583 -8.44 25.14 7.86
CA PRO A 583 -8.42 25.87 6.62
C PRO A 583 -7.40 27.04 6.70
N PRO A 584 -6.93 27.59 5.56
CA PRO A 584 -5.83 28.57 5.52
C PRO A 584 -6.07 29.84 6.33
N GLU A 585 -7.33 30.23 6.52
CA GLU A 585 -7.73 31.39 7.31
C GLU A 585 -7.27 31.29 8.76
N VAL A 586 -7.16 30.07 9.31
CA VAL A 586 -6.63 29.87 10.66
C VAL A 586 -5.16 30.29 10.72
N PHE A 587 -4.40 29.97 9.69
CA PHE A 587 -2.98 30.31 9.60
C PHE A 587 -2.78 31.79 9.30
N LEU A 588 -3.56 32.36 8.37
CA LEU A 588 -3.47 33.76 7.98
C LEU A 588 -3.86 34.73 9.11
N HIS A 589 -4.69 34.29 10.07
CA HIS A 589 -4.97 35.08 11.28
C HIS A 589 -3.72 35.27 12.13
N TRP A 590 -2.96 34.19 12.36
CA TRP A 590 -1.74 34.24 13.18
C TRP A 590 -0.52 34.72 12.41
N TYR A 591 -0.52 34.52 11.10
CA TYR A 591 0.57 34.83 10.18
C TYR A 591 0.03 35.54 8.93
N PRO A 592 -0.29 36.85 9.01
CA PRO A 592 -0.90 37.61 7.92
C PRO A 592 -0.06 37.67 6.63
N GLU A 593 1.27 37.53 6.73
CA GLU A 593 2.20 37.56 5.59
C GLU A 593 2.47 36.15 5.01
N ALA A 594 1.82 35.12 5.54
CA ALA A 594 1.98 33.75 5.09
C ALA A 594 1.49 33.56 3.64
N LYS A 595 2.27 32.80 2.86
CA LYS A 595 1.93 32.47 1.47
C LYS A 595 1.19 31.14 1.40
N VAL A 596 0.01 31.13 0.80
CA VAL A 596 -0.82 29.93 0.60
C VAL A 596 -0.76 29.50 -0.86
N GLN A 597 -0.42 28.24 -1.11
CA GLN A 597 -0.45 27.62 -2.42
C GLN A 597 -1.30 26.35 -2.40
N GLU A 598 -2.25 26.25 -3.34
CA GLU A 598 -3.05 25.05 -3.52
C GLU A 598 -2.36 24.03 -4.44
N ILE A 599 -2.37 22.76 -4.04
CA ILE A 599 -1.77 21.65 -4.79
C ILE A 599 -2.90 20.74 -5.28
N PRO A 600 -3.20 20.71 -6.59
CA PRO A 600 -4.29 19.92 -7.14
C PRO A 600 -3.91 18.45 -7.36
N ASN A 601 -4.88 17.56 -7.23
CA ASN A 601 -4.80 16.17 -7.68
C ASN A 601 -4.90 16.09 -9.23
N PRO A 602 -4.74 14.90 -9.84
CA PRO A 602 -4.85 14.73 -11.30
C PRO A 602 -6.20 15.13 -11.92
N SER A 603 -7.26 15.32 -11.12
CA SER A 603 -8.56 15.83 -11.58
C SER A 603 -8.75 17.34 -11.41
N GLY A 604 -7.75 18.04 -10.87
CA GLY A 604 -7.80 19.49 -10.62
C GLY A 604 -8.41 19.89 -9.27
N GLN A 605 -8.79 18.95 -8.41
CA GLN A 605 -9.28 19.25 -7.06
C GLN A 605 -8.11 19.40 -6.10
N THR A 606 -8.14 20.41 -5.22
CA THR A 606 -7.09 20.65 -4.22
C THR A 606 -6.97 19.46 -3.27
N MET A 607 -5.77 18.85 -3.22
CA MET A 607 -5.46 17.72 -2.34
C MET A 607 -4.53 18.05 -1.19
N LEU A 608 -3.70 19.08 -1.36
CA LEU A 608 -2.81 19.62 -0.32
C LEU A 608 -2.81 21.14 -0.43
N ARG A 609 -2.54 21.82 0.67
CA ARG A 609 -2.15 23.24 0.65
C ARG A 609 -0.80 23.41 1.33
N LEU A 610 0.03 24.24 0.73
CA LEU A 610 1.33 24.63 1.25
C LEU A 610 1.19 26.03 1.83
N ILE A 611 1.42 26.17 3.14
CA ILE A 611 1.37 27.46 3.85
C ILE A 611 2.78 27.77 4.34
N GLN A 612 3.40 28.80 3.77
CA GLN A 612 4.77 29.20 4.08
C GLN A 612 4.78 30.44 4.96
N VAL A 613 5.48 30.37 6.09
CA VAL A 613 5.60 31.44 7.08
C VAL A 613 7.07 31.77 7.28
N GLN A 614 7.44 33.05 7.24
CA GLN A 614 8.82 33.47 7.45
C GLN A 614 9.19 33.39 8.93
N LYS A 615 10.43 33.00 9.26
CA LYS A 615 10.88 32.94 10.66
C LYS A 615 10.79 34.28 11.37
N GLU A 616 11.02 35.39 10.66
CA GLU A 616 10.91 36.75 11.19
C GLU A 616 9.48 37.07 11.61
N GLU A 617 8.48 36.55 10.90
CA GLU A 617 7.06 36.71 11.24
C GLU A 617 6.70 35.88 12.47
N VAL A 618 7.12 34.61 12.52
CA VAL A 618 6.91 33.74 13.69
C VAL A 618 7.53 34.37 14.93
N ASN A 619 8.83 34.68 14.87
CA ASN A 619 9.57 35.23 16.01
C ASN A 619 9.10 36.65 16.36
N GLY A 620 8.76 37.46 15.36
CA GLY A 620 8.27 38.82 15.55
C GLY A 620 6.84 38.90 16.08
N SER A 621 6.05 37.82 15.97
CA SER A 621 4.71 37.72 16.56
C SER A 621 4.73 37.38 18.05
N MET A 622 5.83 36.83 18.59
CA MET A 622 5.97 36.46 19.99
C MET A 622 6.33 37.65 20.88
N GLY A 623 5.75 37.69 22.07
CA GLY A 623 5.90 38.80 23.00
C GLY A 623 4.93 39.95 22.76
N LEU A 624 5.15 41.03 23.50
CA LEU A 624 4.49 42.33 23.31
C LEU A 624 5.52 43.31 22.73
N ARG A 625 5.08 44.29 21.94
CA ARG A 625 5.99 45.34 21.44
C ARG A 625 6.34 46.26 22.63
N SER A 626 7.29 47.16 22.43
CA SER A 626 7.54 48.24 23.38
C SER A 626 7.12 49.55 22.74
N LEU A 627 5.81 49.83 22.70
CA LEU A 627 5.31 51.07 22.12
C LEU A 627 5.36 52.26 23.11
N PRO A 628 5.59 53.51 22.61
CA PRO A 628 5.54 54.72 23.43
C PRO A 628 4.13 55.03 24.00
N GLN A 629 4.12 55.82 25.07
CA GLN A 629 3.09 56.03 26.12
C GLN A 629 1.59 56.20 25.75
N ASN A 630 1.14 56.23 24.49
CA ASN A 630 -0.25 56.59 24.14
C ASN A 630 -0.99 55.64 23.17
N ALA A 631 -0.40 54.52 22.75
CA ALA A 631 -1.11 53.47 22.02
C ALA A 631 -1.12 52.20 22.89
N GLY A 632 -2.29 51.74 23.32
CA GLY A 632 -2.40 50.44 23.99
C GLY A 632 -2.02 49.32 23.02
N GLU A 633 -1.30 48.33 23.51
CA GLU A 633 -0.95 47.13 22.76
C GLU A 633 -2.04 46.08 22.93
N GLU A 634 -2.64 45.67 21.81
CA GLU A 634 -3.55 44.53 21.74
C GLU A 634 -2.75 43.29 21.32
N GLY A 635 -3.09 42.16 21.91
CA GLY A 635 -2.46 40.87 21.67
C GLY A 635 -3.22 39.77 22.39
N SER A 636 -2.54 38.67 22.68
CA SER A 636 -3.12 37.58 23.44
C SER A 636 -2.12 36.90 24.36
N LEU A 637 -2.63 36.33 25.45
CA LEU A 637 -1.91 35.55 26.46
C LEU A 637 -2.38 34.10 26.40
N PHE A 638 -1.44 33.16 26.29
CA PHE A 638 -1.72 31.73 26.38
C PHE A 638 -1.61 31.23 27.81
N ILE A 639 -2.68 30.61 28.30
CA ILE A 639 -2.73 29.93 29.58
C ILE A 639 -2.52 28.42 29.35
N PRO A 640 -1.50 27.78 29.96
CA PRO A 640 -1.14 26.40 29.64
C PRO A 640 -1.99 25.34 30.33
N GLU A 641 -2.52 25.65 31.52
CA GLU A 641 -3.33 24.75 32.33
C GLU A 641 -4.50 25.54 32.93
N THR A 642 -5.70 24.96 32.97
CA THR A 642 -6.88 25.58 33.60
C THR A 642 -6.66 25.69 35.11
N GLY A 643 -6.97 26.84 35.71
CA GLY A 643 -6.81 27.06 37.14
C GLY A 643 -6.76 28.53 37.56
N PHE A 644 -6.56 28.76 38.85
CA PHE A 644 -6.29 30.10 39.39
C PHE A 644 -4.86 30.54 39.07
N TYR A 645 -4.73 31.75 38.53
CA TYR A 645 -3.46 32.44 38.37
C TYR A 645 -3.52 33.80 39.05
N THR A 646 -2.47 34.16 39.76
CA THR A 646 -2.23 35.51 40.23
C THR A 646 -1.42 36.26 39.19
N LEU A 647 -2.02 37.31 38.62
CA LEU A 647 -1.38 38.22 37.69
C LEU A 647 -0.98 39.50 38.42
N LYS A 648 0.22 39.98 38.14
CA LYS A 648 0.74 41.23 38.70
C LYS A 648 1.31 42.10 37.58
N LEU A 649 0.94 43.38 37.57
CA LEU A 649 1.46 44.33 36.58
C LEU A 649 2.55 45.19 37.23
N ASN A 650 3.81 44.89 36.94
CA ASN A 650 4.95 45.69 37.40
C ASN A 650 5.15 46.90 36.48
N GLY A 651 4.63 48.06 36.89
CA GLY A 651 4.72 49.31 36.13
C GLY A 651 4.20 50.51 36.94
N PRO A 652 4.28 51.74 36.39
CA PRO A 652 3.69 52.92 37.03
C PRO A 652 2.16 52.77 37.11
N PRO A 653 1.48 53.43 38.08
CA PRO A 653 0.02 53.35 38.22
C PRO A 653 -0.80 53.78 37.00
N SER A 654 -0.16 54.48 36.05
CA SER A 654 -0.74 54.84 34.75
C SER A 654 -0.86 53.65 33.78
N ALA A 655 -0.11 52.56 34.00
CA ALA A 655 -0.21 51.36 33.20
C ALA A 655 -1.50 50.59 33.54
N LYS A 656 -2.17 50.03 32.53
CA LYS A 656 -3.38 49.23 32.68
C LYS A 656 -3.29 47.95 31.85
N LEU A 657 -3.60 46.82 32.45
CA LEU A 657 -3.70 45.54 31.77
C LEU A 657 -5.15 45.07 31.81
N ASN A 658 -5.73 44.83 30.63
CA ASN A 658 -7.03 44.18 30.49
C ASN A 658 -6.82 42.80 29.85
N ILE A 659 -7.45 41.76 30.39
CA ILE A 659 -7.45 40.43 29.77
C ILE A 659 -8.89 39.94 29.69
N ALA A 660 -9.33 39.54 28.50
CA ALA A 660 -10.64 38.93 28.32
C ALA A 660 -10.60 37.46 28.80
N GLY A 661 -11.37 37.15 29.84
CA GLY A 661 -11.47 35.82 30.42
C GLY A 661 -12.81 35.13 30.13
N ALA A 662 -12.80 33.79 30.24
CA ALA A 662 -14.02 32.98 30.21
C ALA A 662 -14.93 33.23 31.45
N GLU A 663 -14.39 33.78 32.53
CA GLU A 663 -15.12 34.24 33.72
C GLU A 663 -15.19 35.78 33.82
N GLY A 664 -15.20 36.47 32.68
CA GLY A 664 -15.29 37.94 32.60
C GLY A 664 -13.95 38.63 32.34
N ALA A 665 -14.00 39.94 32.09
CA ALA A 665 -12.80 40.73 31.80
C ALA A 665 -12.06 41.07 33.10
N LEU A 666 -10.77 40.77 33.14
CA LEU A 666 -9.85 41.21 34.17
C LEU A 666 -9.30 42.59 33.82
N SER A 667 -9.20 43.49 34.80
CA SER A 667 -8.52 44.79 34.67
C SER A 667 -7.62 45.04 35.88
N LEU A 668 -6.37 45.42 35.62
CA LEU A 668 -5.31 45.69 36.60
C LEU A 668 -4.62 47.02 36.31
N LYS A 669 -4.18 47.75 37.33
CA LYS A 669 -3.26 48.90 37.19
C LYS A 669 -1.84 48.55 37.61
N GLY A 670 -0.87 49.38 37.21
CA GLY A 670 0.53 49.18 37.60
C GLY A 670 0.71 49.19 39.12
N GLY A 671 1.37 48.16 39.64
CA GLY A 671 1.58 47.89 41.06
C GLY A 671 0.51 46.99 41.70
N GLU A 672 -0.57 46.67 41.00
CA GLU A 672 -1.64 45.80 41.48
C GLU A 672 -1.38 44.33 41.13
N GLU A 673 -1.93 43.43 41.94
CA GLU A 673 -2.03 42.01 41.67
C GLU A 673 -3.47 41.53 41.88
N VAL A 674 -3.87 40.51 41.12
CA VAL A 674 -5.20 39.92 41.21
C VAL A 674 -5.11 38.43 40.91
N SER A 675 -5.85 37.63 41.69
CA SER A 675 -6.08 36.22 41.35
C SER A 675 -7.33 36.11 40.49
N HIS A 676 -7.20 35.48 39.34
CA HIS A 676 -8.30 35.23 38.41
C HIS A 676 -8.25 33.78 37.94
N TRP A 677 -9.43 33.20 37.73
CA TRP A 677 -9.54 31.86 37.17
C TRP A 677 -9.40 31.93 35.66
N PHE A 678 -8.41 31.23 35.11
CA PHE A 678 -8.23 31.11 33.67
C PHE A 678 -8.49 29.68 33.22
N ILE A 679 -8.96 29.57 31.99
CA ILE A 679 -9.06 28.29 31.30
C ILE A 679 -7.85 28.15 30.38
N LYS A 680 -7.32 26.93 30.20
CA LYS A 680 -6.24 26.70 29.24
C LYS A 680 -6.65 27.19 27.84
N GLY A 681 -5.88 28.07 27.23
CA GLY A 681 -6.15 28.64 25.90
C GLY A 681 -5.58 30.05 25.69
N TRP A 682 -5.83 30.63 24.52
CA TRP A 682 -5.50 32.03 24.20
C TRP A 682 -6.59 32.98 24.71
N HIS A 683 -6.17 34.01 25.43
CA HIS A 683 -7.02 35.08 25.98
C HIS A 683 -6.60 36.43 25.41
N ASP A 684 -7.56 37.23 24.94
CA ASP A 684 -7.25 38.59 24.48
C ASP A 684 -6.66 39.43 25.60
N LEU A 685 -5.62 40.17 25.26
CA LEU A 685 -4.85 40.99 26.18
C LEU A 685 -4.72 42.39 25.59
N ARG A 686 -4.91 43.40 26.43
CA ARG A 686 -4.66 44.80 26.10
C ARG A 686 -3.85 45.47 27.21
N LEU A 687 -2.65 45.90 26.89
CA LEU A 687 -1.74 46.60 27.80
C LEU A 687 -1.60 48.07 27.38
N GLU A 688 -2.02 48.99 28.25
CA GLU A 688 -1.84 50.43 28.07
C GLU A 688 -0.69 50.91 28.97
N GLY A 689 0.32 51.57 28.39
CA GLY A 689 1.50 52.07 29.13
C GLY A 689 2.63 51.04 29.28
N THR A 690 3.71 51.42 29.95
CA THR A 690 4.92 50.57 30.11
C THR A 690 4.84 49.72 31.37
N GLY A 691 4.85 48.39 31.26
CA GLY A 691 4.89 47.50 32.42
C GLY A 691 5.23 46.06 32.05
N GLN A 692 5.71 45.28 33.02
CA GLN A 692 5.96 43.84 32.88
C GLN A 692 4.84 43.06 33.56
N ILE A 693 4.36 42.01 32.89
CA ILE A 693 3.33 41.13 33.43
C ILE A 693 4.03 39.97 34.10
N GLU A 694 3.78 39.78 35.39
CA GLU A 694 4.13 38.59 36.14
C GLU A 694 2.90 37.70 36.32
N ILE A 695 3.11 36.39 36.27
CA ILE A 695 2.09 35.39 36.44
C ILE A 695 2.57 34.30 37.40
N TYR A 696 1.70 33.92 38.34
CA TYR A 696 1.94 32.90 39.34
C TYR A 696 0.75 31.94 39.39
N GLY A 697 0.96 30.68 39.06
CA GLY A 697 -0.11 29.68 39.02
C GLY A 697 0.23 28.51 38.11
N GLY A 698 -0.31 27.33 38.41
CA GLY A 698 0.10 26.09 37.75
C GLY A 698 1.61 25.86 37.89
N LYS A 699 2.32 25.85 36.75
CA LYS A 699 3.79 25.76 36.68
C LYS A 699 4.49 27.09 36.36
N LEU A 700 3.74 28.18 36.21
CA LEU A 700 4.28 29.50 35.89
C LEU A 700 4.60 30.26 37.18
N ALA A 701 5.79 30.86 37.24
CA ALA A 701 6.21 31.71 38.34
C ALA A 701 7.19 32.79 37.84
N GLY A 702 6.77 34.05 37.87
CA GLY A 702 7.58 35.21 37.49
C GLY A 702 7.07 35.89 36.23
N ILE A 703 7.96 36.55 35.48
CA ILE A 703 7.61 37.28 34.25
C ILE A 703 7.01 36.30 33.24
N VAL A 704 5.89 36.70 32.61
CA VAL A 704 5.25 35.94 31.55
C VAL A 704 6.27 35.70 30.43
N PRO A 705 6.59 34.42 30.10
CA PRO A 705 7.48 34.10 28.99
C PRO A 705 6.92 34.65 27.67
N LYS A 706 7.79 35.16 26.80
CA LYS A 706 7.39 35.75 25.51
C LYS A 706 6.65 34.76 24.62
N GLU A 707 6.91 33.47 24.77
CA GLU A 707 6.29 32.37 24.00
C GLU A 707 4.82 32.17 24.36
N LEU A 708 4.39 32.67 25.52
CA LEU A 708 2.99 32.69 25.94
C LEU A 708 2.28 33.97 25.53
N LEU A 709 2.95 34.92 24.88
CA LEU A 709 2.38 36.17 24.41
C LEU A 709 2.40 36.18 22.88
N ASN A 710 1.35 36.70 22.27
CA ASN A 710 1.30 36.94 20.83
C ASN A 710 0.76 38.35 20.53
N LEU A 711 1.34 39.00 19.53
CA LEU A 711 0.88 40.33 19.06
C LEU A 711 -0.47 40.29 18.36
N ASN A 712 -0.87 39.13 17.85
CA ASN A 712 -2.20 38.98 17.27
C ASN A 712 -3.20 38.64 18.39
N PRO A 713 -4.38 39.28 18.39
CA PRO A 713 -5.45 38.92 19.30
C PRO A 713 -5.88 37.46 19.09
N ALA A 714 -6.49 36.87 20.11
CA ALA A 714 -7.16 35.59 19.97
C ALA A 714 -8.30 35.71 18.94
N PHE A 715 -8.74 34.58 18.40
CA PHE A 715 -9.83 34.58 17.43
C PHE A 715 -11.07 35.24 18.00
N GLN A 716 -11.52 36.31 17.36
CA GLN A 716 -12.71 37.06 17.78
C GLN A 716 -14.02 36.47 17.22
N SER A 717 -13.92 35.39 16.45
CA SER A 717 -14.99 34.80 15.66
C SER A 717 -14.87 33.28 15.68
N GLY A 718 -15.98 32.58 15.91
CA GLY A 718 -15.99 31.13 16.20
C GLY A 718 -17.00 30.76 17.28
N LEU A 719 -16.90 29.54 17.80
CA LEU A 719 -17.66 29.08 18.96
C LEU A 719 -16.74 28.76 20.12
N THR A 720 -17.19 29.03 21.34
CA THR A 720 -16.46 28.63 22.54
C THR A 720 -16.66 27.12 22.74
N GLY A 721 -15.61 26.33 22.50
CA GLY A 721 -15.59 24.89 22.74
C GLY A 721 -15.13 24.57 24.15
N TYR A 722 -15.96 23.90 24.94
CA TYR A 722 -15.66 23.39 26.27
C TYR A 722 -15.39 21.89 26.20
N TYR A 723 -14.20 21.47 26.65
CA TYR A 723 -13.72 20.09 26.54
C TYR A 723 -13.76 19.41 27.91
N TYR A 724 -14.51 18.32 28.05
CA TYR A 724 -14.76 17.63 29.32
C TYR A 724 -14.11 16.25 29.34
N ARG A 725 -13.79 15.78 30.55
CA ARG A 725 -13.36 14.38 30.77
C ARG A 725 -14.59 13.47 30.78
N GLY A 726 -14.51 12.33 30.09
CA GLY A 726 -15.63 11.40 29.99
C GLY A 726 -16.67 11.82 28.94
N THR A 727 -17.80 11.13 28.89
CA THR A 727 -18.83 11.36 27.86
C THR A 727 -19.84 12.43 28.23
N GLU A 728 -19.84 12.92 29.46
CA GLU A 728 -20.80 13.93 29.90
C GLU A 728 -20.32 15.34 29.54
N TRP A 729 -21.26 16.23 29.20
CA TRP A 729 -20.99 17.66 28.94
C TRP A 729 -21.27 18.50 30.20
N SER A 730 -20.91 17.97 31.36
CA SER A 730 -21.22 18.57 32.66
C SER A 730 -20.00 18.55 33.58
N GLY A 731 -20.01 19.44 34.57
CA GLY A 731 -18.87 19.66 35.46
C GLY A 731 -17.90 20.71 34.94
N GLU A 732 -16.68 20.71 35.48
CA GLU A 732 -15.61 21.63 35.11
C GLU A 732 -14.94 21.16 33.81
N PRO A 733 -14.86 21.99 32.76
CA PRO A 733 -14.13 21.64 31.55
C PRO A 733 -12.62 21.57 31.83
N VAL A 734 -11.92 20.62 31.20
CA VAL A 734 -10.47 20.49 31.29
C VAL A 734 -9.79 21.69 30.64
N PHE A 735 -10.31 22.14 29.49
CA PHE A 735 -9.94 23.40 28.87
C PHE A 735 -11.08 23.91 27.98
N ALA A 736 -10.98 25.15 27.54
CA ALA A 736 -11.91 25.79 26.64
C ALA A 736 -11.17 26.76 25.73
N ARG A 737 -11.64 26.90 24.50
CA ARG A 737 -11.05 27.84 23.54
C ARG A 737 -12.10 28.30 22.54
N ILE A 738 -11.76 29.33 21.79
CA ILE A 738 -12.54 29.74 20.63
C ILE A 738 -12.08 28.87 19.46
N ASP A 739 -13.01 28.06 18.96
CA ASP A 739 -12.86 27.25 17.75
C ASP A 739 -13.47 28.02 16.57
N PRO A 740 -12.66 28.56 15.63
CA PRO A 740 -13.16 29.40 14.55
C PRO A 740 -14.06 28.62 13.57
N PHE A 741 -13.84 27.31 13.47
CA PHE A 741 -14.58 26.40 12.61
C PHE A 741 -14.84 25.10 13.37
N ILE A 742 -15.97 24.44 13.09
CA ILE A 742 -16.20 23.05 13.52
C ILE A 742 -15.93 22.13 12.33
N ALA A 743 -14.65 21.87 12.08
CA ALA A 743 -14.16 21.01 11.01
C ALA A 743 -12.93 20.25 11.52
N PHE A 744 -13.14 19.44 12.54
CA PHE A 744 -12.06 18.76 13.25
C PHE A 744 -11.94 17.33 12.78
N ARG A 745 -10.70 16.94 12.45
CA ARG A 745 -10.25 15.56 12.56
C ARG A 745 -9.03 15.53 13.46
N TRP A 746 -9.21 15.08 14.69
CA TRP A 746 -8.08 15.03 15.61
C TRP A 746 -7.21 13.82 15.31
N HIS A 747 -6.04 14.09 14.76
CA HIS A 747 -4.98 13.10 14.66
C HIS A 747 -4.29 12.86 16.00
N ILE A 748 -4.17 13.92 16.80
CA ILE A 748 -3.84 13.88 18.23
C ILE A 748 -5.08 14.38 18.95
N GLN A 749 -5.68 13.52 19.77
CA GLN A 749 -6.90 13.89 20.49
C GLN A 749 -6.59 15.00 21.51
N PRO A 750 -7.49 15.99 21.65
CA PRO A 750 -7.31 17.09 22.59
C PRO A 750 -7.31 16.62 24.05
N LEU A 751 -7.98 15.49 24.32
CA LEU A 751 -8.01 14.79 25.60
C LEU A 751 -7.96 13.28 25.34
N PRO A 752 -7.39 12.46 26.25
CA PRO A 752 -7.51 11.01 26.16
C PRO A 752 -8.98 10.57 26.18
N ALA A 753 -9.39 9.76 25.21
CA ALA A 753 -10.72 9.16 25.22
C ALA A 753 -10.96 8.30 26.49
N PRO A 754 -12.18 8.31 27.06
CA PRO A 754 -13.34 9.06 26.58
C PRO A 754 -13.32 10.55 26.96
N PHE A 755 -13.77 11.41 26.05
CA PHE A 755 -13.96 12.84 26.28
C PHE A 755 -15.22 13.35 25.55
N SER A 756 -15.67 14.55 25.92
CA SER A 756 -16.80 15.21 25.27
C SER A 756 -16.46 16.66 24.99
N VAL A 757 -17.10 17.24 23.97
CA VAL A 757 -16.94 18.66 23.62
C VAL A 757 -18.30 19.28 23.41
N GLU A 758 -18.48 20.48 23.96
CA GLU A 758 -19.65 21.31 23.76
C GLU A 758 -19.21 22.67 23.23
N TRP A 759 -19.57 23.00 21.98
CA TRP A 759 -19.35 24.32 21.40
C TRP A 759 -20.60 25.16 21.54
N LYS A 760 -20.46 26.39 22.07
CA LYS A 760 -21.54 27.35 22.28
C LYS A 760 -21.20 28.72 21.70
N GLY A 761 -22.23 29.43 21.29
CA GLY A 761 -22.11 30.80 20.81
C GLY A 761 -23.36 31.25 20.06
N PHE A 762 -23.16 32.18 19.13
CA PHE A 762 -24.21 32.71 18.28
C PHE A 762 -23.86 32.57 16.81
N LEU A 763 -24.87 32.27 16.00
CA LEU A 763 -24.85 32.35 14.55
C LEU A 763 -25.47 33.67 14.10
N LYS A 764 -24.74 34.46 13.32
CA LYS A 764 -25.17 35.76 12.75
C LYS A 764 -25.78 35.56 11.37
N ILE A 765 -27.06 35.85 11.25
CA ILE A 765 -27.81 35.77 10.00
C ILE A 765 -28.02 37.17 9.43
N GLY A 766 -27.36 37.44 8.31
CA GLY A 766 -27.47 38.73 7.61
C GLY A 766 -28.73 38.86 6.76
N LYS A 767 -29.26 37.76 6.24
CA LYS A 767 -30.47 37.74 5.40
C LYS A 767 -31.42 36.63 5.85
N PRO A 768 -32.70 36.92 6.12
CA PRO A 768 -33.64 35.89 6.55
C PRO A 768 -33.91 34.88 5.41
N GLY A 769 -34.11 33.62 5.75
CA GLY A 769 -34.41 32.57 4.76
C GLY A 769 -34.19 31.15 5.28
N TYR A 770 -34.35 30.17 4.39
CA TYR A 770 -34.06 28.77 4.67
C TYR A 770 -32.56 28.49 4.49
N TYR A 771 -31.89 28.20 5.59
CA TYR A 771 -30.50 27.77 5.62
C TYR A 771 -30.44 26.25 5.70
N GLY A 772 -29.59 25.64 4.89
CA GLY A 772 -29.25 24.22 5.03
C GLY A 772 -28.12 24.06 6.04
N PHE A 773 -28.19 23.05 6.90
CA PHE A 773 -27.08 22.62 7.75
C PHE A 773 -26.76 21.17 7.44
N ALA A 774 -25.49 20.81 7.51
CA ALA A 774 -25.07 19.42 7.46
C ALA A 774 -24.05 19.09 8.54
N LEU A 775 -24.23 17.93 9.18
CA LEU A 775 -23.34 17.40 10.20
C LEU A 775 -22.80 16.06 9.73
N LEU A 776 -21.49 15.97 9.62
CA LEU A 776 -20.76 14.73 9.34
C LEU A 776 -19.90 14.42 10.56
N SER A 777 -20.20 13.34 11.27
CA SER A 777 -19.43 12.96 12.46
C SER A 777 -19.37 11.46 12.63
N ASN A 778 -18.21 10.93 13.00
CA ASN A 778 -18.03 9.50 13.23
C ASN A 778 -18.37 9.05 14.66
N SER A 779 -18.68 9.99 15.54
CA SER A 779 -19.07 9.75 16.93
C SER A 779 -20.35 10.52 17.29
N PRO A 780 -21.08 10.16 18.37
CA PRO A 780 -22.35 10.81 18.70
C PRO A 780 -22.24 12.33 18.80
N SER A 781 -23.01 13.03 17.96
CA SER A 781 -22.94 14.48 17.80
C SER A 781 -24.30 15.09 17.48
N SER A 782 -24.54 16.32 17.90
CA SER A 782 -25.77 17.06 17.61
C SER A 782 -25.51 18.54 17.32
N LEU A 783 -26.45 19.14 16.59
CA LEU A 783 -26.56 20.57 16.35
C LEU A 783 -27.91 21.06 16.86
N GLU A 784 -27.87 22.07 17.72
CA GLU A 784 -29.03 22.81 18.21
C GLU A 784 -28.93 24.27 17.77
N ILE A 785 -30.05 24.86 17.33
CA ILE A 785 -30.19 26.29 17.02
C ILE A 785 -31.42 26.82 17.76
N ASP A 786 -31.27 27.90 18.53
CA ASP A 786 -32.28 28.50 19.40
C ASP A 786 -32.97 27.49 20.35
N GLY A 787 -32.20 26.52 20.83
CA GLY A 787 -32.69 25.47 21.72
C GLY A 787 -33.47 24.35 21.02
N GLN A 788 -33.65 24.41 19.70
CA GLN A 788 -34.23 23.33 18.91
C GLN A 788 -33.12 22.45 18.33
N GLN A 789 -33.22 21.13 18.55
CA GLN A 789 -32.32 20.17 17.91
C GLN A 789 -32.61 20.07 16.40
N ILE A 790 -31.62 20.42 15.59
CA ILE A 790 -31.70 20.47 14.12
C ILE A 790 -31.12 19.18 13.50
N LEU A 791 -30.00 18.69 14.03
CA LEU A 791 -29.33 17.47 13.55
C LEU A 791 -28.83 16.62 14.72
N GLU A 792 -28.81 15.30 14.51
CA GLU A 792 -28.15 14.33 15.37
C GLU A 792 -27.59 13.19 14.51
N THR A 793 -26.38 12.72 14.82
CA THR A 793 -25.75 11.58 14.13
C THR A 793 -24.77 10.87 15.06
N SER A 794 -24.51 9.60 14.79
CA SER A 794 -23.49 8.78 15.43
C SER A 794 -22.75 7.90 14.42
N SER A 795 -22.80 8.28 13.14
CA SER A 795 -22.27 7.50 12.02
C SER A 795 -21.60 8.42 11.01
N ASP A 796 -20.59 7.91 10.29
CA ASP A 796 -19.85 8.55 9.19
C ASP A 796 -20.70 9.06 8.00
N LEU A 797 -22.03 9.00 8.11
CA LEU A 797 -22.96 9.53 7.13
C LEU A 797 -23.27 10.98 7.45
N ARG A 798 -23.09 11.84 6.44
CA ARG A 798 -23.52 13.23 6.46
C ARG A 798 -25.05 13.30 6.60
N ARG A 799 -25.53 13.98 7.64
CA ARG A 799 -26.94 14.30 7.86
C ARG A 799 -27.19 15.76 7.51
N GLU A 800 -28.30 16.04 6.85
CA GLU A 800 -28.67 17.39 6.42
C GLU A 800 -30.07 17.76 6.89
N ALA A 801 -30.27 19.03 7.22
CA ALA A 801 -31.54 19.62 7.60
C ALA A 801 -31.64 21.04 7.05
N GLN A 802 -32.86 21.55 6.92
CA GLN A 802 -33.11 22.95 6.59
C GLN A 802 -33.89 23.61 7.72
N VAL A 803 -33.50 24.82 8.08
CA VAL A 803 -34.15 25.63 9.11
C VAL A 803 -34.34 27.05 8.58
N TYR A 804 -35.51 27.62 8.85
CA TYR A 804 -35.75 29.03 8.57
C TYR A 804 -35.13 29.86 9.69
N LEU A 805 -34.28 30.82 9.34
CA LEU A 805 -33.67 31.75 10.30
C LEU A 805 -34.07 33.18 9.95
N SER A 806 -34.43 33.95 10.98
CA SER A 806 -34.64 35.40 10.87
C SER A 806 -33.31 36.14 10.74
N GLN A 807 -33.35 37.42 10.38
CA GLN A 807 -32.16 38.26 10.49
C GLN A 807 -31.81 38.48 11.96
N GLY A 808 -30.54 38.36 12.34
CA GLY A 808 -30.07 38.59 13.71
C GLY A 808 -29.17 37.49 14.25
N LYS A 809 -29.03 37.45 15.58
CA LYS A 809 -28.24 36.44 16.29
C LYS A 809 -29.13 35.28 16.72
N HIS A 810 -28.70 34.06 16.41
CA HIS A 810 -29.34 32.82 16.81
C HIS A 810 -28.40 32.04 17.72
N LYS A 811 -28.90 31.50 18.84
CA LYS A 811 -28.08 30.66 19.72
C LYS A 811 -27.70 29.38 18.98
N VAL A 812 -26.44 28.98 19.02
CA VAL A 812 -26.00 27.71 18.43
C VAL A 812 -25.25 26.89 19.46
N ARG A 813 -25.56 25.60 19.51
CA ARG A 813 -24.86 24.62 20.34
C ARG A 813 -24.54 23.38 19.51
N VAL A 814 -23.27 22.98 19.52
CA VAL A 814 -22.82 21.74 18.89
C VAL A 814 -22.26 20.85 19.97
N ARG A 815 -22.65 19.59 19.99
CA ARG A 815 -22.16 18.61 20.96
C ARG A 815 -21.48 17.47 20.23
N PHE A 816 -20.41 16.96 20.83
CA PHE A 816 -19.65 15.81 20.35
C PHE A 816 -19.20 14.95 21.53
N LYS A 817 -19.19 13.63 21.34
CA LYS A 817 -18.71 12.63 22.30
C LYS A 817 -17.68 11.74 21.62
N GLU A 818 -16.53 11.52 22.24
CA GLU A 818 -15.57 10.50 21.81
C GLU A 818 -15.51 9.34 22.80
N PRO A 819 -16.03 8.16 22.46
CA PRO A 819 -15.99 6.99 23.33
C PRO A 819 -14.68 6.19 23.26
N GLY A 820 -13.86 6.34 22.20
CA GLY A 820 -12.61 5.63 21.95
C GLY A 820 -12.44 5.26 20.47
N GLY A 821 -11.45 5.85 19.79
CA GLY A 821 -11.23 5.66 18.34
C GLY A 821 -10.58 6.86 17.65
N TYR A 822 -10.65 6.90 16.31
CA TYR A 822 -10.35 8.13 15.56
C TYR A 822 -11.59 9.02 15.59
N THR A 823 -11.40 10.34 15.55
CA THR A 823 -12.45 11.34 15.78
C THR A 823 -12.54 12.28 14.59
N ALA A 824 -13.76 12.57 14.14
CA ALA A 824 -14.02 13.54 13.10
C ALA A 824 -15.41 14.15 13.26
N ILE A 825 -15.50 15.49 13.19
CA ILE A 825 -16.75 16.25 13.16
C ILE A 825 -16.61 17.44 12.22
N TYR A 826 -17.57 17.58 11.30
CA TYR A 826 -17.65 18.70 10.37
C TYR A 826 -19.06 19.27 10.36
N LEU A 827 -19.16 20.58 10.55
CA LEU A 827 -20.38 21.35 10.45
C LEU A 827 -20.34 22.20 9.18
N TYR A 828 -21.31 21.98 8.31
CA TYR A 828 -21.49 22.73 7.08
C TYR A 828 -22.77 23.56 7.16
N TRP A 829 -22.80 24.64 6.41
CA TRP A 829 -24.01 25.41 6.16
C TRP A 829 -24.20 25.70 4.68
N LYS A 830 -25.41 26.07 4.30
CA LYS A 830 -25.81 26.44 2.96
C LYS A 830 -26.71 27.68 3.06
N PRO A 831 -26.20 28.88 2.77
CA PRO A 831 -27.01 30.08 2.67
C PRO A 831 -28.10 29.98 1.59
N PRO A 832 -29.19 30.78 1.68
CA PRO A 832 -30.24 30.80 0.67
C PRO A 832 -29.71 31.12 -0.73
N GLY A 833 -29.78 30.14 -1.63
CA GLY A 833 -29.32 30.28 -3.03
C GLY A 833 -27.86 29.91 -3.28
N GLU A 834 -27.13 29.45 -2.27
CA GLU A 834 -25.71 29.10 -2.35
C GLU A 834 -25.46 27.59 -2.27
N SER A 835 -24.19 27.18 -2.29
CA SER A 835 -23.74 25.79 -2.09
C SER A 835 -23.36 25.51 -0.63
N PHE A 836 -23.24 24.23 -0.25
CA PHE A 836 -22.72 23.89 1.06
C PHE A 836 -21.23 24.22 1.17
N GLU A 837 -20.84 24.81 2.29
CA GLU A 837 -19.46 25.04 2.70
C GLU A 837 -19.29 24.78 4.20
N VAL A 838 -18.06 24.66 4.69
CA VAL A 838 -17.78 24.59 6.13
C VAL A 838 -18.28 25.88 6.76
N LEU A 839 -18.99 25.78 7.90
CA LEU A 839 -19.59 26.94 8.56
C LEU A 839 -18.49 27.99 8.89
N PRO A 840 -18.52 29.18 8.28
CA PRO A 840 -17.43 30.13 8.36
C PRO A 840 -17.42 30.90 9.70
N PRO A 841 -16.25 31.26 10.27
CA PRO A 841 -16.13 31.97 11.54
C PRO A 841 -16.79 33.34 11.49
N GLN A 842 -16.82 34.01 10.34
CA GLN A 842 -17.34 35.38 10.20
C GLN A 842 -18.81 35.49 10.58
N VAL A 843 -19.54 34.36 10.52
CA VAL A 843 -20.95 34.28 10.93
C VAL A 843 -21.11 33.68 12.33
N LEU A 844 -20.01 33.42 13.04
CA LEU A 844 -19.99 32.85 14.38
C LEU A 844 -19.50 33.88 15.39
N GLU A 845 -20.15 33.93 16.54
CA GLU A 845 -19.75 34.72 17.68
C GLU A 845 -19.57 33.81 18.90
N PRO A 846 -18.41 33.81 19.56
CA PRO A 846 -18.19 32.98 20.73
C PRO A 846 -18.92 33.55 21.95
N LEU A 847 -19.04 32.74 23.00
CA LEU A 847 -19.50 33.23 24.30
C LEU A 847 -18.36 34.00 24.98
N TRP A 848 -18.56 35.31 25.18
CA TRP A 848 -17.63 36.19 25.88
C TRP A 848 -18.10 36.42 27.32
N GLY A 849 -17.33 35.97 28.30
CA GLY A 849 -17.57 36.32 29.71
C GLY A 849 -18.83 35.71 30.36
N GLU A 850 -19.49 34.76 29.72
CA GLU A 850 -20.52 33.93 30.35
C GLU A 850 -19.89 32.63 30.87
N ARG A 851 -20.16 32.25 32.13
CA ARG A 851 -19.69 30.96 32.65
C ARG A 851 -20.28 29.83 31.83
N TRP A 852 -19.51 28.75 31.67
CA TRP A 852 -19.98 27.54 30.96
C TRP A 852 -21.27 26.95 31.58
N SER A 853 -21.55 27.27 32.85
CA SER A 853 -22.76 26.90 33.60
C SER A 853 -24.00 27.73 33.27
N ASP A 854 -23.86 28.90 32.64
CA ASP A 854 -24.91 29.92 32.59
C ASP A 854 -25.74 29.90 31.28
N TRP A 855 -25.57 28.84 30.44
CA TRP A 855 -26.13 28.73 29.08
C TRP A 855 -26.98 27.49 28.77
#